data_AF-A0A3A0CC68-F1
#
_entry.id   AF-A0A3A0CC68-F1
#
_cell.length_a   1.000
_cell.length_b   1.000
_cell.length_c   1.000
_cell.angle_alpha   90.00
_cell.angle_beta   90.00
_cell.angle_gamma   90.00
#
_symmetry.space_group_name_H-M   'P 1'
#
loop_
_entity.id
_entity.type
_entity.pdbx_description
1 polymer ?
#
loop_
_entity_poly.entity_id
_entity_poly.type
_entity_poly.pdbx_seq_one_letter_code
_entity_poly.pdbx_strand_id
1 'polypeptide(L)'
;MAVVVFAAAPAGAADEPFAASKSAAALDAQIDWSRARLIAVQDDGRYKTLDTFAREAFGAMYGKEHLPGLSPAASLMEWLFNRDAYLDAPVIRLKDKGVRIHLSAHMPEAARQRIQQTGYMTPRELADPVVQQRIAELEPMAPMVTAMRRVRGAEVVSKFMDQMFRVVPRPRGSSDELWHTMQELQANLPPELLARGGLFPGMGGGAGDPIAGISPDQAVKAMALWAGLWKGWSAGDAEKVQGAIDGLAAFLPSLAGEGVYPAEAQRSAEASYYAWGKFTWGYWIYMLGLLLAVPAVVTRWRAPWLISMGLLVAAMTLHAWGIGLRWFILGRIPVANMFEAIVGSAWIGIAVGLLIEWRYRTRFALVGAHATGFLALVLAGYVVPGGGTITTIMGILDDVMLRIHTVLIIASYALIFLASVIAVIYLFGYYYHKSAARSAEFGVIGAIMGIALWLVVGFVFQPSAEMAGDFVKNPKATLAFTIAAVATVLMLTLVARPGASPRAIAGLAGLLIACITLAIGSRGFAEGMAWTMTGAGTLWALGNLTGIALRNRAAWIGGPVPALAGAGANGRQRAGGAAADRAMMAASEAAMHKPLLAGALPGDRAGAAALPFWLQQADWCHLIILNMVFVMLFVGTILGAVWADYSWGRPWGWDPKEVFALNTWIIYAILIHMRFVTKDKGLWTAWLSVAGCLMMAFNWCFVNFYIVGLHSYA
;
A
#
# COMPACT_ATOMS: atom_id res chain seq x y z
N MET A 1 -39.11 10.15 -9.00
CA MET A 1 -39.40 8.72 -8.77
C MET A 1 -38.08 8.04 -8.45
N ALA A 2 -38.08 7.24 -7.37
CA ALA A 2 -36.95 6.80 -6.54
C ALA A 2 -35.60 6.49 -7.22
N VAL A 3 -34.53 7.12 -6.71
CA VAL A 3 -33.14 6.68 -6.86
C VAL A 3 -32.97 5.44 -5.98
N VAL A 4 -32.81 4.27 -6.61
CA VAL A 4 -32.48 3.02 -5.91
C VAL A 4 -31.01 3.11 -5.50
N VAL A 5 -30.78 3.54 -4.26
CA VAL A 5 -29.51 3.35 -3.56
C VAL A 5 -29.40 1.85 -3.28
N PHE A 6 -28.48 1.16 -3.97
CA PHE A 6 -28.01 -0.13 -3.52
C PHE A 6 -27.22 0.10 -2.23
N ALA A 7 -27.94 0.12 -1.11
CA ALA A 7 -27.35 -0.15 0.18
C ALA A 7 -26.85 -1.59 0.10
N ALA A 8 -25.53 -1.75 0.01
CA ALA A 8 -24.92 -3.02 0.33
C ALA A 8 -25.42 -3.39 1.73
N ALA A 9 -26.26 -4.42 1.82
CA ALA A 9 -26.61 -5.01 3.10
C ALA A 9 -25.29 -5.29 3.84
N PRO A 10 -25.17 -4.94 5.12
CA PRO A 10 -24.02 -5.36 5.89
C PRO A 10 -23.94 -6.88 5.72
N ALA A 11 -22.80 -7.37 5.23
CA ALA A 11 -22.52 -8.79 5.23
C ALA A 11 -22.86 -9.30 6.62
N GLY A 12 -23.83 -10.22 6.69
CA GLY A 12 -24.47 -10.64 7.93
C GLY A 12 -23.42 -10.92 8.99
N ALA A 13 -23.71 -10.46 10.21
CA ALA A 13 -23.03 -10.90 11.41
C ALA A 13 -22.96 -12.43 11.35
N ALA A 14 -21.80 -12.97 10.98
CA ALA A 14 -21.54 -14.39 11.08
C ALA A 14 -21.62 -14.71 12.57
N ASP A 15 -22.55 -15.57 12.95
CA ASP A 15 -22.81 -16.03 14.31
C ASP A 15 -21.49 -16.21 15.08
N GLU A 16 -21.25 -15.38 16.09
CA GLU A 16 -20.00 -15.41 16.87
C GLU A 16 -19.94 -16.69 17.71
N PRO A 17 -19.02 -17.64 17.43
CA PRO A 17 -19.17 -18.99 17.94
C PRO A 17 -18.21 -19.28 19.10
N PHE A 18 -18.13 -18.47 20.17
CA PHE A 18 -17.27 -18.82 21.33
C PHE A 18 -17.92 -18.53 22.67
N ALA A 19 -18.27 -19.58 23.42
CA ALA A 19 -18.71 -19.46 24.82
C ALA A 19 -17.60 -18.90 25.73
N ALA A 20 -16.33 -19.27 25.48
CA ALA A 20 -15.16 -18.79 26.22
C ALA A 20 -14.98 -17.26 26.11
N SER A 21 -15.26 -16.68 24.93
CA SER A 21 -15.15 -15.23 24.73
C SER A 21 -16.21 -14.45 25.53
N LYS A 22 -17.38 -15.04 25.85
CA LYS A 22 -18.45 -14.31 26.55
C LYS A 22 -18.06 -13.92 27.98
N SER A 23 -17.44 -14.84 28.73
CA SER A 23 -16.94 -14.54 30.09
C SER A 23 -15.74 -13.58 30.04
N ALA A 24 -14.82 -13.79 29.08
CA ALA A 24 -13.67 -12.93 28.90
C ALA A 24 -14.07 -11.49 28.48
N ALA A 25 -15.09 -11.33 27.65
CA ALA A 25 -15.59 -10.03 27.22
C ALA A 25 -16.27 -9.25 28.35
N ALA A 26 -17.01 -9.95 29.22
CA ALA A 26 -17.59 -9.34 30.41
C ALA A 26 -16.51 -8.86 31.39
N LEU A 27 -15.40 -9.59 31.49
CA LEU A 27 -14.24 -9.18 32.28
C LEU A 27 -13.51 -8.00 31.62
N ASP A 28 -13.18 -8.09 30.33
CA ASP A 28 -12.49 -7.05 29.55
C ASP A 28 -13.18 -5.69 29.65
N ALA A 29 -14.52 -5.66 29.59
CA ALA A 29 -15.30 -4.44 29.74
C ALA A 29 -15.13 -3.72 31.09
N GLN A 30 -14.63 -4.42 32.12
CA GLN A 30 -14.39 -3.88 33.46
C GLN A 30 -12.93 -3.48 33.71
N ILE A 31 -12.01 -3.80 32.78
CA ILE A 31 -10.57 -3.55 32.93
C ILE A 31 -10.17 -2.25 32.25
N ASP A 32 -9.42 -1.41 32.97
CA ASP A 32 -8.72 -0.28 32.37
C ASP A 32 -7.33 -0.70 31.87
N TRP A 33 -7.23 -0.86 30.55
CA TRP A 33 -5.99 -1.19 29.87
C TRP A 33 -5.03 0.00 29.67
N SER A 34 -5.39 1.22 30.08
CA SER A 34 -4.65 2.45 29.74
C SER A 34 -3.15 2.38 30.07
N ARG A 35 -2.79 1.76 31.19
CA ARG A 35 -1.40 1.53 31.65
C ARG A 35 -0.83 0.21 31.12
N ALA A 36 -1.58 -0.88 31.27
CA ALA A 36 -1.14 -2.22 30.90
C ALA A 36 -0.84 -2.36 29.40
N ARG A 37 -1.60 -1.66 28.55
CA ARG A 37 -1.35 -1.62 27.09
C ARG A 37 0.04 -1.10 26.74
N LEU A 38 0.66 -0.31 27.62
CA LEU A 38 2.00 0.25 27.44
C LEU A 38 3.09 -0.69 27.95
N ILE A 39 2.79 -1.86 28.52
CA ILE A 39 3.86 -2.81 28.91
C ILE A 39 4.69 -3.14 27.66
N ALA A 40 6.01 -3.01 27.74
CA ALA A 40 6.90 -3.35 26.65
C ALA A 40 7.03 -4.88 26.53
N VAL A 41 6.90 -5.37 25.31
CA VAL A 41 7.11 -6.77 24.91
C VAL A 41 8.16 -6.75 23.82
N GLN A 42 9.20 -7.56 23.96
CA GLN A 42 10.20 -7.70 22.92
C GLN A 42 9.86 -8.87 22.00
N ASP A 43 9.83 -8.61 20.70
CA ASP A 43 9.52 -9.60 19.67
C ASP A 43 10.39 -9.33 18.45
N ASP A 44 11.06 -10.38 17.97
CA ASP A 44 11.99 -10.33 16.82
C ASP A 44 13.07 -9.24 16.92
N GLY A 45 13.68 -9.05 18.10
CA GLY A 45 14.74 -8.07 18.32
C GLY A 45 14.28 -6.60 18.40
N ARG A 46 12.97 -6.35 18.45
CA ARG A 46 12.37 -5.02 18.65
C ARG A 46 11.43 -5.04 19.85
N TYR A 47 11.45 -3.99 20.67
CA TYR A 47 10.38 -3.80 21.65
C TYR A 47 9.13 -3.20 20.98
N LYS A 48 7.97 -3.64 21.47
CA LYS A 48 6.63 -3.22 21.06
C LYS A 48 5.83 -2.96 22.33
N THR A 49 4.74 -2.23 22.23
CA THR A 49 3.77 -2.22 23.34
C THR A 49 2.99 -3.54 23.35
N LEU A 50 2.46 -3.92 24.52
CA LEU A 50 1.62 -5.11 24.69
C LEU A 50 0.42 -5.08 23.74
N ASP A 51 -0.19 -3.91 23.55
CA ASP A 51 -1.26 -3.71 22.58
C ASP A 51 -0.78 -3.94 21.14
N THR A 52 0.38 -3.38 20.74
CA THR A 52 0.93 -3.64 19.40
C THR A 52 1.23 -5.12 19.19
N PHE A 53 1.91 -5.77 20.14
CA PHE A 53 2.24 -7.19 20.05
C PHE A 53 0.97 -8.03 19.87
N ALA A 54 -0.07 -7.75 20.68
CA ALA A 54 -1.35 -8.42 20.54
C ALA A 54 -1.97 -8.21 19.15
N ARG A 55 -2.05 -6.95 18.68
CA ARG A 55 -2.63 -6.63 17.36
C ARG A 55 -1.90 -7.33 16.22
N GLU A 56 -0.57 -7.38 16.27
CA GLU A 56 0.25 -8.03 15.25
C GLU A 56 0.11 -9.55 15.31
N ALA A 57 0.13 -10.15 16.50
CA ALA A 57 -0.05 -11.59 16.69
C ALA A 57 -1.42 -12.06 16.18
N PHE A 58 -2.51 -11.44 16.63
CA PHE A 58 -3.86 -11.78 16.14
C PHE A 58 -4.05 -11.37 14.67
N GLY A 59 -3.44 -10.27 14.22
CA GLY A 59 -3.44 -9.89 12.81
C GLY A 59 -2.79 -10.95 11.91
N ALA A 60 -1.71 -11.60 12.38
CA ALA A 60 -1.04 -12.69 11.68
C ALA A 60 -1.83 -14.00 11.76
N MET A 61 -2.34 -14.37 12.94
CA MET A 61 -3.04 -15.63 13.18
C MET A 61 -4.51 -15.62 12.71
N TYR A 62 -5.31 -14.66 13.21
CA TYR A 62 -6.75 -14.57 13.00
C TYR A 62 -7.13 -13.63 11.83
N GLY A 63 -6.19 -12.79 11.39
CA GLY A 63 -6.40 -11.84 10.30
C GLY A 63 -7.21 -10.60 10.68
N LYS A 64 -7.55 -10.46 11.96
CA LYS A 64 -8.06 -9.24 12.60
C LYS A 64 -7.18 -8.97 13.82
N GLU A 65 -7.09 -7.73 14.25
CA GLU A 65 -6.18 -7.32 15.32
C GLU A 65 -6.56 -7.81 16.74
N HIS A 66 -7.69 -8.50 16.88
CA HIS A 66 -8.17 -9.05 18.15
C HIS A 66 -9.18 -10.18 17.89
N LEU A 67 -9.46 -10.97 18.93
CA LEU A 67 -10.54 -11.96 18.91
C LEU A 67 -11.92 -11.27 18.98
N PRO A 68 -12.99 -11.91 18.49
CA PRO A 68 -14.34 -11.35 18.56
C PRO A 68 -14.75 -11.03 20.00
N GLY A 69 -15.33 -9.84 20.20
CA GLY A 69 -15.82 -9.38 21.51
C GLY A 69 -14.74 -8.91 22.49
N LEU A 70 -13.45 -9.01 22.15
CA LEU A 70 -12.35 -8.65 23.06
C LEU A 70 -11.51 -7.50 22.51
N SER A 71 -10.96 -6.69 23.40
CA SER A 71 -9.85 -5.78 23.11
C SER A 71 -8.58 -6.57 22.71
N PRO A 72 -7.60 -5.95 22.03
CA PRO A 72 -6.36 -6.65 21.67
C PRO A 72 -5.61 -7.20 22.89
N ALA A 73 -5.45 -6.40 23.94
CA ALA A 73 -4.78 -6.83 25.16
C ALA A 73 -5.54 -7.97 25.87
N ALA A 74 -6.86 -7.91 25.93
CA ALA A 74 -7.68 -9.01 26.46
C ALA A 74 -7.59 -10.27 25.62
N SER A 75 -7.56 -10.15 24.28
CA SER A 75 -7.36 -11.29 23.39
C SER A 75 -6.05 -12.01 23.69
N LEU A 76 -4.99 -11.25 23.97
CA LEU A 76 -3.69 -11.80 24.34
C LEU A 76 -3.76 -12.54 25.68
N MET A 77 -4.36 -11.94 26.71
CA MET A 77 -4.51 -12.59 28.01
C MET A 77 -5.34 -13.87 27.90
N GLU A 78 -6.45 -13.81 27.16
CA GLU A 78 -7.30 -14.97 26.90
C GLU A 78 -6.53 -16.10 26.21
N TRP A 79 -5.71 -15.78 25.22
CA TRP A 79 -4.89 -16.79 24.56
C TRP A 79 -3.78 -17.33 25.47
N LEU A 80 -3.12 -16.49 26.27
CA LEU A 80 -2.04 -16.94 27.14
C LEU A 80 -2.54 -17.81 28.30
N PHE A 81 -3.76 -17.57 28.80
CA PHE A 81 -4.28 -18.22 30.00
C PHE A 81 -5.33 -19.30 29.73
N ASN A 82 -6.02 -19.22 28.60
CA ASN A 82 -7.16 -20.08 28.29
C ASN A 82 -7.09 -20.66 26.86
N ARG A 83 -5.87 -20.80 26.29
CA ARG A 83 -5.64 -21.34 24.93
C ARG A 83 -6.40 -22.63 24.65
N ASP A 84 -6.45 -23.53 25.63
CA ASP A 84 -7.04 -24.86 25.48
C ASP A 84 -8.53 -24.79 25.09
N ALA A 85 -9.24 -23.75 25.54
CA ALA A 85 -10.63 -23.51 25.15
C ALA A 85 -10.80 -23.13 23.66
N TYR A 86 -9.71 -22.77 22.97
CA TYR A 86 -9.70 -22.36 21.57
C TYR A 86 -9.05 -23.38 20.63
N LEU A 87 -8.61 -24.55 21.12
CA LEU A 87 -7.99 -25.57 20.26
C LEU A 87 -8.93 -26.12 19.18
N ASP A 88 -10.23 -26.11 19.47
CA ASP A 88 -11.30 -26.57 18.59
C ASP A 88 -12.13 -25.40 18.01
N ALA A 89 -11.66 -24.18 18.20
CA ALA A 89 -12.25 -22.94 17.70
C ALA A 89 -11.64 -22.54 16.34
N PRO A 90 -12.42 -22.12 15.32
CA PRO A 90 -11.89 -21.68 14.03
C PRO A 90 -11.25 -20.28 14.11
N VAL A 91 -10.04 -20.20 14.66
CA VAL A 91 -9.32 -18.95 14.96
C VAL A 91 -8.07 -18.73 14.09
N ILE A 92 -7.73 -19.66 13.20
CA ILE A 92 -6.58 -19.52 12.30
C ILE A 92 -7.07 -19.22 10.89
N ARG A 93 -6.72 -18.04 10.36
CA ARG A 93 -7.18 -17.57 9.06
C ARG A 93 -6.26 -18.02 7.92
N LEU A 94 -6.80 -18.81 7.01
CA LEU A 94 -6.23 -19.08 5.70
C LEU A 94 -6.74 -18.07 4.67
N LYS A 95 -5.92 -17.11 4.27
CA LYS A 95 -6.33 -16.10 3.27
C LYS A 95 -6.51 -16.69 1.87
N ASP A 96 -5.59 -17.56 1.48
CA ASP A 96 -5.49 -18.08 0.11
C ASP A 96 -6.43 -19.28 -0.10
N LYS A 97 -7.35 -19.17 -1.07
CA LYS A 97 -8.36 -20.22 -1.32
C LYS A 97 -7.75 -21.56 -1.74
N GLY A 98 -6.76 -21.54 -2.64
CA GLY A 98 -6.04 -22.75 -3.06
C GLY A 98 -5.49 -23.56 -1.89
N VAL A 99 -4.92 -22.87 -0.92
CA VAL A 99 -4.40 -23.48 0.31
C VAL A 99 -5.51 -24.14 1.13
N ARG A 100 -6.66 -23.49 1.29
CA ARG A 100 -7.80 -24.04 2.04
C ARG A 100 -8.21 -25.42 1.52
N ILE A 101 -8.22 -25.62 0.20
CA ILE A 101 -8.55 -26.93 -0.40
C ILE A 101 -7.52 -27.96 -0.02
N HIS A 102 -6.25 -27.66 -0.27
CA HIS A 102 -5.21 -28.66 -0.15
C HIS A 102 -5.11 -29.13 1.31
N LEU A 103 -5.23 -28.20 2.25
CA LEU A 103 -5.17 -28.51 3.67
C LEU A 103 -6.46 -29.19 4.18
N SER A 104 -7.63 -28.89 3.61
CA SER A 104 -8.91 -29.49 4.06
C SER A 104 -9.35 -30.74 3.30
N ALA A 105 -8.65 -31.15 2.23
CA ALA A 105 -9.13 -32.18 1.30
C ALA A 105 -9.46 -33.53 1.97
N HIS A 106 -8.66 -33.95 2.95
CA HIS A 106 -8.79 -35.20 3.70
C HIS A 106 -9.76 -35.12 4.89
N MET A 107 -10.25 -33.91 5.22
CA MET A 107 -11.07 -33.68 6.40
C MET A 107 -12.53 -34.10 6.19
N PRO A 108 -13.28 -34.36 7.28
CA PRO A 108 -14.73 -34.60 7.21
C PRO A 108 -15.47 -33.45 6.51
N GLU A 109 -16.58 -33.76 5.85
CA GLU A 109 -17.30 -32.82 4.98
C GLU A 109 -17.67 -31.50 5.68
N ALA A 110 -18.13 -31.57 6.93
CA ALA A 110 -18.49 -30.38 7.69
C ALA A 110 -17.29 -29.43 7.94
N ALA A 111 -16.13 -29.99 8.32
CA ALA A 111 -14.90 -29.22 8.53
C ALA A 111 -14.38 -28.65 7.20
N ARG A 112 -14.35 -29.49 6.16
CA ARG A 112 -13.94 -29.11 4.81
C ARG A 112 -14.76 -27.95 4.26
N GLN A 113 -16.10 -28.04 4.31
CA GLN A 113 -16.99 -26.97 3.87
C GLN A 113 -16.77 -25.68 4.67
N ARG A 114 -16.69 -25.77 6.01
CA ARG A 114 -16.42 -24.61 6.87
C ARG A 114 -15.12 -23.92 6.48
N ILE A 115 -14.02 -24.66 6.38
CA ILE A 115 -12.69 -24.11 6.06
C ILE A 115 -12.68 -23.45 4.68
N GLN A 116 -13.28 -24.08 3.67
CA GLN A 116 -13.30 -23.53 2.32
C GLN A 116 -14.15 -22.24 2.23
N GLN A 117 -15.30 -22.22 2.90
CA GLN A 117 -16.22 -21.07 2.90
C GLN A 117 -15.71 -19.91 3.76
N THR A 118 -15.39 -20.16 5.03
CA THR A 118 -15.01 -19.12 5.99
C THR A 118 -13.53 -18.76 5.88
N GLY A 119 -12.69 -19.72 5.49
CA GLY A 119 -11.24 -19.57 5.51
C GLY A 119 -10.62 -19.74 6.89
N TYR A 120 -11.32 -20.33 7.85
CA TYR A 120 -10.81 -20.52 9.21
C TYR A 120 -10.65 -22.00 9.56
N MET A 121 -9.46 -22.35 10.08
CA MET A 121 -9.13 -23.65 10.67
C MET A 121 -9.03 -23.54 12.19
N THR A 122 -9.24 -24.66 12.87
CA THR A 122 -8.88 -24.76 14.29
C THR A 122 -7.39 -25.04 14.47
N PRO A 123 -6.79 -24.66 15.63
CA PRO A 123 -5.42 -25.06 15.96
C PRO A 123 -5.20 -26.58 15.89
N ARG A 124 -6.18 -27.39 16.30
CA ARG A 124 -6.09 -28.85 16.23
C ARG A 124 -6.07 -29.35 14.78
N GLU A 125 -6.93 -28.79 13.93
CA GLU A 125 -6.96 -29.11 12.51
C GLU A 125 -5.65 -28.74 11.82
N LEU A 126 -5.08 -27.57 12.13
CA LEU A 126 -3.79 -27.17 11.55
C LEU A 126 -2.64 -28.06 12.02
N ALA A 127 -2.69 -28.54 13.26
CA ALA A 127 -1.70 -29.43 13.84
C ALA A 127 -1.80 -30.88 13.35
N ASP A 128 -2.83 -31.24 12.58
CA ASP A 128 -3.00 -32.58 12.03
C ASP A 128 -1.76 -33.00 11.21
N PRO A 129 -1.18 -34.19 11.44
CA PRO A 129 -0.02 -34.67 10.70
C PRO A 129 -0.18 -34.65 9.18
N VAL A 130 -1.38 -34.93 8.67
CA VAL A 130 -1.68 -34.91 7.23
C VAL A 130 -1.66 -33.48 6.69
N VAL A 131 -2.18 -32.52 7.46
CA VAL A 131 -2.08 -31.09 7.13
C VAL A 131 -0.62 -30.65 7.11
N GLN A 132 0.16 -31.03 8.13
CA GLN A 132 1.58 -30.67 8.23
C GLN A 132 2.40 -31.22 7.08
N GLN A 133 2.16 -32.48 6.70
CA GLN A 133 2.78 -33.07 5.51
C GLN A 133 2.39 -32.29 4.25
N ARG A 134 1.12 -31.94 4.09
CA ARG A 134 0.66 -31.18 2.92
C ARG A 134 1.28 -29.78 2.87
N ILE A 135 1.46 -29.09 4.00
CA ILE A 135 2.16 -27.81 4.05
C ILE A 135 3.61 -27.99 3.54
N ALA A 136 4.32 -29.02 4.00
CA ALA A 136 5.70 -29.28 3.57
C ALA A 136 5.80 -29.59 2.05
N GLU A 137 4.79 -30.24 1.48
CA GLU A 137 4.72 -30.52 0.03
C GLU A 137 4.44 -29.26 -0.81
N LEU A 138 3.61 -28.33 -0.30
CA LEU A 138 3.23 -27.11 -1.02
C LEU A 138 4.26 -25.98 -0.90
N GLU A 139 5.01 -25.95 0.19
CA GLU A 139 5.99 -24.90 0.50
C GLU A 139 7.03 -24.62 -0.61
N PRO A 140 7.63 -25.62 -1.28
CA PRO A 140 8.56 -25.36 -2.38
C PRO A 140 7.89 -24.98 -3.70
N MET A 141 6.55 -25.11 -3.83
CA MET A 141 5.87 -24.80 -5.08
C MET A 141 5.82 -23.28 -5.27
N ALA A 142 6.50 -22.77 -6.31
CA ALA A 142 6.57 -21.35 -6.64
C ALA A 142 5.24 -20.55 -6.50
N PRO A 143 4.07 -21.03 -6.99
CA PRO A 143 2.81 -20.28 -6.83
C PRO A 143 2.26 -20.26 -5.39
N MET A 144 2.76 -21.11 -4.49
CA MET A 144 2.28 -21.28 -3.13
C MET A 144 3.20 -20.67 -2.07
N VAL A 145 4.46 -20.32 -2.40
CA VAL A 145 5.48 -19.84 -1.44
C VAL A 145 4.94 -18.71 -0.54
N THR A 146 4.36 -17.65 -1.12
CA THR A 146 3.84 -16.52 -0.33
C THR A 146 2.67 -16.91 0.56
N ALA A 147 1.79 -17.79 0.08
CA ALA A 147 0.64 -18.28 0.83
C ALA A 147 1.09 -19.18 1.98
N MET A 148 2.02 -20.10 1.72
CA MET A 148 2.61 -21.00 2.72
C MET A 148 3.38 -20.25 3.80
N ARG A 149 4.12 -19.20 3.45
CA ARG A 149 4.76 -18.32 4.44
C ARG A 149 3.75 -17.71 5.41
N ARG A 150 2.55 -17.33 4.94
CA ARG A 150 1.48 -16.82 5.81
C ARG A 150 0.92 -17.91 6.71
N VAL A 151 0.72 -19.12 6.19
CA VAL A 151 0.27 -20.27 6.99
C VAL A 151 1.27 -20.59 8.08
N ARG A 152 2.56 -20.69 7.75
CA ARG A 152 3.63 -20.90 8.72
C ARG A 152 3.69 -19.78 9.76
N GLY A 153 3.56 -18.52 9.34
CA GLY A 153 3.48 -17.38 10.28
C GLY A 153 2.32 -17.51 11.26
N ALA A 154 1.12 -17.81 10.77
CA ALA A 154 -0.06 -18.00 11.61
C ALA A 154 0.09 -19.21 12.55
N GLU A 155 0.68 -20.31 12.07
CA GLU A 155 0.98 -21.50 12.85
C GLU A 155 1.96 -21.21 13.99
N VAL A 156 3.06 -20.54 13.68
CA VAL A 156 4.12 -20.22 14.63
C VAL A 156 3.58 -19.31 15.74
N VAL A 157 2.81 -18.28 15.39
CA VAL A 157 2.11 -17.45 16.38
C VAL A 157 1.13 -18.28 17.21
N SER A 158 0.29 -19.10 16.57
CA SER A 158 -0.69 -19.92 17.29
C SER A 158 -0.06 -20.90 18.28
N LYS A 159 1.11 -21.48 17.93
CA LYS A 159 1.78 -22.50 18.74
C LYS A 159 2.68 -21.92 19.83
N PHE A 160 3.37 -20.82 19.54
CA PHE A 160 4.49 -20.34 20.35
C PHE A 160 4.32 -18.89 20.83
N MET A 161 3.10 -18.34 20.87
CA MET A 161 2.88 -16.96 21.33
C MET A 161 3.36 -16.73 22.77
N ASP A 162 3.30 -17.74 23.64
CA ASP A 162 3.86 -17.72 24.99
C ASP A 162 5.39 -17.54 24.99
N GLN A 163 6.09 -18.16 24.04
CA GLN A 163 7.54 -18.03 23.86
C GLN A 163 7.94 -16.72 23.18
N MET A 164 7.07 -16.18 22.33
CA MET A 164 7.23 -14.86 21.71
C MET A 164 6.96 -13.72 22.69
N PHE A 165 6.11 -13.95 23.71
CA PHE A 165 5.76 -12.95 24.71
C PHE A 165 6.90 -12.76 25.73
N ARG A 166 7.96 -12.07 25.30
CA ARG A 166 9.13 -11.75 26.12
C ARG A 166 8.96 -10.37 26.77
N VAL A 167 8.58 -10.38 28.04
CA VAL A 167 8.17 -9.19 28.80
C VAL A 167 9.15 -8.83 29.93
N VAL A 168 10.06 -9.74 30.27
CA VAL A 168 11.04 -9.55 31.35
C VAL A 168 12.33 -8.97 30.76
N PRO A 169 12.66 -7.69 31.01
CA PRO A 169 13.83 -7.06 30.43
C PRO A 169 15.12 -7.64 31.00
N ARG A 170 16.23 -7.49 30.25
CA ARG A 170 17.56 -7.82 30.74
C ARG A 170 18.11 -6.67 31.59
N PRO A 171 18.42 -6.87 32.88
CA PRO A 171 18.95 -5.78 33.71
C PRO A 171 20.32 -5.26 33.24
N ARG A 172 21.12 -6.11 32.58
CA ARG A 172 22.50 -5.81 32.14
C ARG A 172 22.74 -5.98 30.63
N GLY A 173 21.71 -6.23 29.83
CA GLY A 173 21.84 -6.42 28.38
C GLY A 173 21.70 -5.11 27.62
N SER A 174 22.12 -5.09 26.36
CA SER A 174 21.73 -4.02 25.43
C SER A 174 20.25 -4.11 25.08
N SER A 175 19.68 -3.03 24.53
CA SER A 175 18.23 -2.94 24.24
C SER A 175 17.75 -3.89 23.12
N ASP A 176 18.67 -4.41 22.32
CA ASP A 176 18.46 -5.34 21.20
C ASP A 176 18.64 -6.82 21.60
N GLU A 177 19.21 -7.13 22.77
CA GLU A 177 19.33 -8.50 23.24
C GLU A 177 17.97 -9.11 23.60
N LEU A 178 17.77 -10.39 23.29
CA LEU A 178 16.50 -11.09 23.54
C LEU A 178 16.13 -11.10 25.03
N TRP A 179 15.01 -10.44 25.37
CA TRP A 179 14.39 -10.41 26.68
C TRP A 179 13.88 -11.78 27.10
N HIS A 180 13.52 -11.92 28.37
CA HIS A 180 13.08 -13.17 28.95
C HIS A 180 11.56 -13.29 29.00
N THR A 181 11.08 -14.53 29.03
CA THR A 181 9.67 -14.81 29.30
C THR A 181 9.39 -14.85 30.81
N MET A 182 8.12 -14.78 31.21
CA MET A 182 7.74 -15.03 32.60
C MET A 182 8.06 -16.47 33.05
N GLN A 183 8.16 -17.41 32.11
CA GLN A 183 8.50 -18.80 32.41
C GLN A 183 10.00 -18.94 32.73
N GLU A 184 10.87 -18.30 31.95
CA GLU A 184 12.32 -18.27 32.20
C GLU A 184 12.64 -17.59 33.55
N LEU A 185 11.86 -16.57 33.95
CA LEU A 185 12.02 -15.90 35.24
C LEU A 185 11.83 -16.82 36.46
N GLN A 186 11.17 -17.97 36.29
CA GLN A 186 11.01 -18.94 37.37
C GLN A 186 12.35 -19.45 37.90
N ALA A 187 13.40 -19.51 37.07
CA ALA A 187 14.72 -19.98 37.51
C ALA A 187 15.35 -19.10 38.60
N ASN A 188 14.91 -17.83 38.72
CA ASN A 188 15.35 -16.93 39.78
C ASN A 188 14.59 -17.12 41.10
N LEU A 189 13.56 -17.97 41.15
CA LEU A 189 12.80 -18.20 42.37
C LEU A 189 13.64 -18.94 43.44
N PRO A 190 13.37 -18.71 44.73
CA PRO A 190 13.95 -19.48 45.82
C PRO A 190 13.73 -20.99 45.65
N PRO A 191 14.68 -21.85 46.09
CA PRO A 191 14.59 -23.30 45.94
C PRO A 191 13.30 -23.91 46.50
N GLU A 192 12.73 -23.35 47.56
CA GLU A 192 11.50 -23.84 48.18
C GLU A 192 10.28 -23.67 47.27
N LEU A 193 10.24 -22.59 46.48
CA LEU A 193 9.16 -22.33 45.52
C LEU A 193 9.36 -23.14 44.25
N LEU A 194 10.61 -23.33 43.79
CA LEU A 194 10.94 -24.21 42.68
C LEU A 194 10.52 -25.66 42.98
N ALA A 195 10.79 -26.15 44.19
CA ALA A 195 10.42 -27.51 44.62
C ALA A 195 8.89 -27.75 44.64
N ARG A 196 8.09 -26.69 44.75
CA ARG A 196 6.61 -26.76 44.67
C ARG A 196 6.07 -26.68 43.24
N GLY A 197 6.94 -26.71 42.23
CA GLY A 197 6.56 -26.55 40.82
C GLY A 197 6.34 -25.09 40.41
N GLY A 198 6.97 -24.14 41.13
CA GLY A 198 6.77 -22.71 40.93
C GLY A 198 5.36 -22.23 41.33
N LEU A 199 4.98 -21.03 40.87
CA LEU A 199 3.63 -20.48 41.08
C LEU A 199 2.62 -20.94 39.99
N PHE A 200 3.07 -21.74 39.01
CA PHE A 200 2.32 -22.15 37.82
C PHE A 200 2.51 -23.64 37.51
N PRO A 201 1.72 -24.54 38.13
CA PRO A 201 1.75 -25.95 37.78
C PRO A 201 1.19 -26.16 36.37
N GLY A 202 1.98 -26.76 35.47
CA GLY A 202 1.51 -27.25 34.15
C GLY A 202 1.91 -26.45 32.91
N MET A 203 2.55 -25.27 33.03
CA MET A 203 3.21 -24.64 31.89
C MET A 203 4.57 -25.33 31.65
N GLY A 204 4.58 -26.35 30.79
CA GLY A 204 5.75 -27.15 30.47
C GLY A 204 6.90 -26.34 29.85
N GLY A 205 8.11 -26.57 30.33
CA GLY A 205 9.37 -25.94 29.87
C GLY A 205 10.34 -25.84 31.05
N GLY A 206 11.58 -26.31 30.87
CA GLY A 206 12.60 -26.18 31.92
C GLY A 206 12.89 -24.70 32.19
N ALA A 207 12.95 -24.29 33.45
CA ALA A 207 13.17 -22.89 33.85
C ALA A 207 14.49 -22.30 33.31
N GLY A 208 15.40 -23.16 32.81
CA GLY A 208 16.70 -22.75 32.32
C GLY A 208 17.61 -22.29 33.46
N ASP A 209 18.66 -21.55 33.11
CA ASP A 209 19.54 -20.93 34.08
C ASP A 209 18.93 -19.63 34.64
N PRO A 210 19.20 -19.27 35.92
CA PRO A 210 18.74 -18.01 36.49
C PRO A 210 19.18 -16.79 35.67
N ILE A 211 18.26 -15.85 35.46
CA ILE A 211 18.50 -14.61 34.74
C ILE A 211 19.46 -13.73 35.54
N ALA A 212 20.61 -13.42 34.97
CA ALA A 212 21.61 -12.59 35.62
C ALA A 212 21.08 -11.17 35.89
N GLY A 213 21.25 -10.69 37.12
CA GLY A 213 20.88 -9.33 37.53
C GLY A 213 19.47 -9.18 38.11
N ILE A 214 18.66 -10.24 38.15
CA ILE A 214 17.35 -10.24 38.83
C ILE A 214 17.48 -10.99 40.16
N SER A 215 17.12 -10.34 41.27
CA SER A 215 17.14 -10.97 42.60
C SER A 215 15.97 -11.94 42.80
N PRO A 216 16.09 -12.92 43.72
CA PRO A 216 14.98 -13.81 44.05
C PRO A 216 13.71 -13.06 44.50
N ASP A 217 13.86 -11.99 45.28
CA ASP A 217 12.72 -11.17 45.73
C ASP A 217 12.03 -10.45 44.56
N GLN A 218 12.81 -9.94 43.60
CA GLN A 218 12.28 -9.34 42.38
C GLN A 218 11.53 -10.38 41.54
N ALA A 219 12.09 -11.58 41.39
CA ALA A 219 11.45 -12.68 40.69
C ALA A 219 10.14 -13.10 41.37
N VAL A 220 10.14 -13.27 42.70
CA VAL A 220 8.95 -13.58 43.50
C VAL A 220 7.86 -12.52 43.28
N LYS A 221 8.20 -11.24 43.33
CA LYS A 221 7.23 -10.15 43.12
C LYS A 221 6.61 -10.17 41.72
N ALA A 222 7.42 -10.27 40.66
CA ALA A 222 6.92 -10.35 39.29
C ALA A 222 6.05 -11.60 39.07
N MET A 223 6.51 -12.75 39.55
CA MET A 223 5.78 -14.02 39.42
C MET A 223 4.48 -14.02 40.24
N ALA A 224 4.44 -13.37 41.40
CA ALA A 224 3.22 -13.21 42.19
C ALA A 224 2.18 -12.35 41.47
N LEU A 225 2.60 -11.25 40.85
CA LEU A 225 1.72 -10.41 40.02
C LEU A 225 1.19 -11.17 38.80
N TRP A 226 2.06 -11.88 38.08
CA TRP A 226 1.65 -12.71 36.94
C TRP A 226 0.68 -13.83 37.36
N ALA A 227 0.95 -14.49 38.49
CA ALA A 227 0.05 -15.52 39.04
C ALA A 227 -1.28 -14.93 39.52
N GLY A 228 -1.25 -13.73 40.08
CA GLY A 228 -2.44 -12.95 40.43
C GLY A 228 -3.30 -12.67 39.21
N LEU A 229 -2.68 -12.23 38.11
CA LEU A 229 -3.32 -11.96 36.83
C LEU A 229 -3.99 -13.22 36.26
N TRP A 230 -3.25 -14.33 36.14
CA TRP A 230 -3.80 -15.59 35.64
C TRP A 230 -4.97 -16.12 36.49
N LYS A 231 -4.82 -16.10 37.82
CA LYS A 231 -5.88 -16.55 38.74
C LYS A 231 -7.10 -15.64 38.70
N GLY A 232 -6.90 -14.32 38.62
CA GLY A 232 -7.98 -13.35 38.48
C GLY A 232 -8.73 -13.55 37.16
N TRP A 233 -8.00 -13.71 36.06
CA TRP A 233 -8.56 -13.96 34.73
C TRP A 233 -9.40 -15.24 34.71
N SER A 234 -8.84 -16.34 35.21
CA SER A 234 -9.52 -17.64 35.27
C SER A 234 -10.77 -17.64 36.15
N ALA A 235 -10.80 -16.78 37.18
CA ALA A 235 -11.92 -16.63 38.10
C ALA A 235 -12.96 -15.57 37.65
N GLY A 236 -12.68 -14.79 36.60
CA GLY A 236 -13.52 -13.65 36.22
C GLY A 236 -13.49 -12.48 37.22
N ASP A 237 -12.42 -12.35 38.00
CA ASP A 237 -12.25 -11.34 39.05
C ASP A 237 -11.54 -10.09 38.50
N ALA A 238 -12.33 -9.07 38.17
CA ALA A 238 -11.84 -7.83 37.57
C ALA A 238 -10.90 -7.03 38.48
N GLU A 239 -11.17 -6.98 39.79
CA GLU A 239 -10.36 -6.22 40.74
C GLU A 239 -8.95 -6.83 40.87
N LYS A 240 -8.88 -8.16 40.96
CA LYS A 240 -7.62 -8.88 41.02
C LYS A 240 -6.83 -8.78 39.73
N VAL A 241 -7.49 -8.83 38.58
CA VAL A 241 -6.85 -8.60 37.27
C VAL A 241 -6.31 -7.19 37.19
N GLN A 242 -7.11 -6.17 37.52
CA GLN A 242 -6.69 -4.76 37.49
C GLN A 242 -5.46 -4.51 38.38
N GLY A 243 -5.51 -4.98 39.64
CA GLY A 243 -4.38 -4.83 40.55
C GLY A 243 -3.11 -5.52 40.06
N ALA A 244 -3.24 -6.70 39.44
CA ALA A 244 -2.10 -7.43 38.89
C ALA A 244 -1.49 -6.76 37.65
N ILE A 245 -2.30 -6.30 36.69
CA ILE A 245 -1.80 -5.63 35.49
C ILE A 245 -1.18 -4.27 35.81
N ASP A 246 -1.76 -3.50 36.74
CA ASP A 246 -1.18 -2.23 37.18
C ASP A 246 0.14 -2.44 37.92
N GLY A 247 0.20 -3.49 38.75
CA GLY A 247 1.43 -3.90 39.40
C GLY A 247 2.52 -4.30 38.41
N LEU A 248 2.18 -5.08 37.38
CA LEU A 248 3.14 -5.46 36.32
C LEU A 248 3.62 -4.24 35.52
N ALA A 249 2.70 -3.36 35.13
CA ALA A 249 3.02 -2.14 34.39
C ALA A 249 3.96 -1.21 35.16
N ALA A 250 3.84 -1.16 36.49
CA ALA A 250 4.74 -0.41 37.35
C ALA A 250 6.06 -1.13 37.64
N PHE A 251 6.04 -2.47 37.76
CA PHE A 251 7.20 -3.22 38.25
C PHE A 251 8.17 -3.65 37.16
N LEU A 252 7.69 -4.08 35.99
CA LEU A 252 8.57 -4.57 34.91
C LEU A 252 9.62 -3.54 34.45
N PRO A 253 9.32 -2.24 34.31
CA PRO A 253 10.34 -1.23 33.99
C PRO A 253 11.46 -1.15 35.04
N SER A 254 11.17 -1.44 36.31
CA SER A 254 12.15 -1.38 37.40
C SER A 254 13.18 -2.52 37.38
N LEU A 255 12.95 -3.56 36.57
CA LEU A 255 13.90 -4.66 36.37
C LEU A 255 14.97 -4.30 35.34
N ALA A 256 14.75 -3.29 34.51
CA ALA A 256 15.63 -2.93 33.42
C ALA A 256 16.75 -1.99 33.87
N GLY A 257 17.92 -2.13 33.25
CA GLY A 257 18.97 -1.11 33.31
C GLY A 257 18.57 0.17 32.59
N GLU A 258 19.33 1.24 32.81
CA GLU A 258 19.10 2.52 32.13
C GLU A 258 19.16 2.35 30.60
N GLY A 259 18.16 2.85 29.88
CA GLY A 259 18.07 2.78 28.42
C GLY A 259 17.62 1.42 27.85
N VAL A 260 17.48 0.37 28.66
CA VAL A 260 17.00 -0.95 28.19
C VAL A 260 15.48 -0.94 28.01
N TYR A 261 14.74 -0.38 28.96
CA TYR A 261 13.29 -0.25 28.87
C TYR A 261 12.91 1.04 28.13
N PRO A 262 12.03 0.99 27.13
CA PRO A 262 11.66 2.17 26.35
C PRO A 262 10.86 3.19 27.15
N ALA A 263 11.12 4.47 26.89
CA ALA A 263 10.46 5.58 27.56
C ALA A 263 8.94 5.54 27.37
N GLU A 264 8.18 5.95 28.38
CA GLU A 264 6.71 5.97 28.31
C GLU A 264 6.18 6.80 27.14
N ALA A 265 6.87 7.89 26.79
CA ALA A 265 6.53 8.70 25.62
C ALA A 265 6.60 7.89 24.31
N GLN A 266 7.65 7.07 24.11
CA GLN A 266 7.80 6.22 22.93
C GLN A 266 6.72 5.14 22.88
N ARG A 267 6.43 4.50 24.02
CA ARG A 267 5.38 3.50 24.15
C ARG A 267 3.99 4.09 23.87
N SER A 268 3.71 5.28 24.40
CA SER A 268 2.44 5.99 24.19
C SER A 268 2.27 6.45 22.74
N ALA A 269 3.36 6.88 22.10
CA ALA A 269 3.41 7.21 20.69
C ALA A 269 3.05 6.00 19.81
N GLU A 270 3.60 4.82 20.12
CA GLU A 270 3.30 3.58 19.41
C GLU A 270 1.85 3.15 19.58
N ALA A 271 1.33 3.14 20.81
CA ALA A 271 -0.08 2.82 21.06
C ALA A 271 -1.02 3.77 20.29
N SER A 272 -0.69 5.06 20.22
CA SER A 272 -1.45 6.06 19.46
C SER A 272 -1.39 5.82 17.95
N TYR A 273 -0.22 5.42 17.42
CA TYR A 273 -0.04 5.12 15.99
C TYR A 273 -0.99 4.02 15.50
N TYR A 274 -1.13 2.93 16.27
CA TYR A 274 -2.04 1.84 15.92
C TYR A 274 -3.50 2.23 16.16
N ALA A 275 -3.82 2.88 17.30
CA ALA A 275 -5.19 3.29 17.63
C ALA A 275 -5.81 4.23 16.58
N TRP A 276 -5.01 5.08 15.93
CA TRP A 276 -5.49 6.02 14.90
C TRP A 276 -5.56 5.40 13.50
N GLY A 277 -5.36 4.10 13.36
CA GLY A 277 -5.39 3.41 12.07
C GLY A 277 -4.22 3.80 11.17
N LYS A 278 -3.04 4.08 11.74
CA LYS A 278 -1.79 4.33 11.00
C LYS A 278 -1.90 5.53 10.04
N PHE A 279 -1.96 5.30 8.73
CA PHE A 279 -2.06 6.32 7.69
C PHE A 279 -3.46 6.40 7.03
N THR A 280 -4.45 5.70 7.57
CA THR A 280 -5.78 5.54 6.94
C THR A 280 -6.49 6.86 6.70
N TRP A 281 -6.43 7.78 7.66
CA TRP A 281 -7.05 9.10 7.51
C TRP A 281 -6.41 9.96 6.42
N GLY A 282 -5.09 9.81 6.20
CA GLY A 282 -4.36 10.59 5.20
C GLY A 282 -4.90 10.39 3.79
N TYR A 283 -5.17 9.14 3.39
CA TYR A 283 -5.64 8.87 2.03
C TYR A 283 -7.06 9.42 1.78
N TRP A 284 -7.95 9.40 2.78
CA TRP A 284 -9.29 9.99 2.62
C TRP A 284 -9.24 11.50 2.40
N ILE A 285 -8.35 12.21 3.10
CA ILE A 285 -8.17 13.66 2.94
C ILE A 285 -7.57 13.97 1.55
N TYR A 286 -6.58 13.20 1.10
CA TYR A 286 -6.07 13.31 -0.28
C TYR A 286 -7.16 13.05 -1.33
N MET A 287 -8.02 12.05 -1.11
CA MET A 287 -9.13 11.74 -2.03
C MET A 287 -10.14 12.89 -2.08
N LEU A 288 -10.55 13.44 -0.93
CA LEU A 288 -11.45 14.59 -0.89
C LEU A 288 -10.84 15.82 -1.57
N GLY A 289 -9.54 16.06 -1.35
CA GLY A 289 -8.80 17.10 -2.04
C GLY A 289 -8.74 16.89 -3.55
N LEU A 290 -8.51 15.66 -4.01
CA LEU A 290 -8.54 15.30 -5.43
C LEU A 290 -9.88 15.64 -6.08
N LEU A 291 -10.99 15.30 -5.42
CA LEU A 291 -12.35 15.57 -5.90
C LEU A 291 -12.63 17.08 -6.06
N LEU A 292 -11.98 17.94 -5.26
CA LEU A 292 -12.10 19.39 -5.36
C LEU A 292 -11.06 20.03 -6.30
N ALA A 293 -9.90 19.40 -6.46
CA ALA A 293 -8.85 19.81 -7.40
C ALA A 293 -9.35 19.74 -8.87
N VAL A 294 -10.16 18.73 -9.20
CA VAL A 294 -10.73 18.58 -10.56
C VAL A 294 -11.62 19.76 -10.93
N PRO A 295 -12.66 20.15 -10.16
CA PRO A 295 -13.42 21.38 -10.38
C PRO A 295 -12.54 22.64 -10.38
N ALA A 296 -11.48 22.72 -9.58
CA ALA A 296 -10.56 23.86 -9.57
C ALA A 296 -9.84 24.04 -10.93
N VAL A 297 -9.43 22.93 -11.56
CA VAL A 297 -8.91 22.93 -12.94
C VAL A 297 -10.00 23.32 -13.92
N VAL A 298 -11.19 22.70 -13.83
CA VAL A 298 -12.24 22.78 -14.84
C VAL A 298 -12.96 24.12 -14.88
N THR A 299 -13.42 24.60 -13.73
CA THR A 299 -14.24 25.81 -13.59
C THR A 299 -13.41 27.07 -13.45
N ARG A 300 -12.12 26.91 -13.16
CA ARG A 300 -11.22 27.97 -12.72
C ARG A 300 -11.67 28.74 -11.48
N TRP A 301 -12.66 28.23 -10.76
CA TRP A 301 -13.22 28.85 -9.56
C TRP A 301 -12.21 28.81 -8.41
N ARG A 302 -12.04 29.96 -7.76
CA ARG A 302 -11.04 30.15 -6.69
C ARG A 302 -11.37 29.36 -5.41
N ALA A 303 -12.65 29.17 -5.07
CA ALA A 303 -13.03 28.52 -3.81
C ALA A 303 -12.64 27.03 -3.77
N PRO A 304 -12.98 26.19 -4.77
CA PRO A 304 -12.51 24.80 -4.82
C PRO A 304 -10.99 24.67 -4.78
N TRP A 305 -10.27 25.60 -5.43
CA TRP A 305 -8.81 25.62 -5.39
C TRP A 305 -8.26 25.89 -3.98
N LEU A 306 -8.79 26.91 -3.28
CA LEU A 306 -8.37 27.23 -1.91
C LEU A 306 -8.67 26.08 -0.95
N ILE A 307 -9.86 25.48 -1.03
CA ILE A 307 -10.26 24.35 -0.19
C ILE A 307 -9.36 23.14 -0.48
N SER A 308 -9.14 22.82 -1.76
CA SER A 308 -8.25 21.73 -2.18
C SER A 308 -6.80 21.94 -1.74
N MET A 309 -6.32 23.20 -1.73
CA MET A 309 -5.00 23.54 -1.22
C MET A 309 -4.92 23.31 0.29
N GLY A 310 -5.93 23.77 1.04
CA GLY A 310 -6.02 23.53 2.49
C GLY A 310 -6.05 22.05 2.83
N LEU A 311 -6.81 21.25 2.07
CA LEU A 311 -6.83 19.79 2.21
C LEU A 311 -5.48 19.15 1.86
N LEU A 312 -4.76 19.65 0.86
CA LEU A 312 -3.43 19.14 0.52
C LEU A 312 -2.45 19.35 1.67
N VAL A 313 -2.42 20.56 2.23
CA VAL A 313 -1.57 20.90 3.37
C VAL A 313 -1.96 20.06 4.59
N ALA A 314 -3.25 19.96 4.91
CA ALA A 314 -3.73 19.15 6.03
C ALA A 314 -3.36 17.68 5.88
N ALA A 315 -3.56 17.09 4.69
CA ALA A 315 -3.18 15.71 4.39
C ALA A 315 -1.66 15.51 4.50
N MET A 316 -0.87 16.44 3.95
CA MET A 316 0.59 16.41 4.04
C MET A 316 1.11 16.53 5.47
N THR A 317 0.48 17.36 6.31
CA THR A 317 0.83 17.50 7.72
C THR A 317 0.50 16.22 8.49
N LEU A 318 -0.67 15.62 8.26
CA LEU A 318 -1.03 14.34 8.88
C LEU A 318 -0.10 13.21 8.41
N HIS A 319 0.28 13.21 7.14
CA HIS A 319 1.24 12.27 6.57
C HIS A 319 2.64 12.46 7.20
N ALA A 320 3.13 13.70 7.31
CA ALA A 320 4.38 14.02 8.00
C ALA A 320 4.33 13.61 9.47
N TRP A 321 3.21 13.83 10.15
CA TRP A 321 2.99 13.40 11.52
C TRP A 321 3.11 11.88 11.67
N GLY A 322 2.49 11.10 10.78
CA GLY A 322 2.63 9.64 10.78
C GLY A 322 4.06 9.17 10.56
N ILE A 323 4.81 9.82 9.66
CA ILE A 323 6.25 9.55 9.43
C ILE A 323 7.07 9.91 10.68
N GLY A 324 6.84 11.09 11.26
CA GLY A 324 7.54 11.58 12.44
C GLY A 324 7.26 10.73 13.68
N LEU A 325 6.03 10.26 13.86
CA LEU A 325 5.66 9.34 14.92
C LEU A 325 6.42 8.01 14.78
N ARG A 326 6.51 7.46 13.55
CA ARG A 326 7.33 6.27 13.29
C ARG A 326 8.80 6.51 13.53
N TRP A 327 9.34 7.67 13.15
CA TRP A 327 10.74 8.02 13.44
C TRP A 327 11.00 8.03 14.94
N PHE A 328 10.13 8.69 15.72
CA PHE A 328 10.27 8.76 17.17
C PHE A 328 10.18 7.37 17.85
N ILE A 329 9.25 6.52 17.41
CA ILE A 329 9.10 5.14 17.91
C ILE A 329 10.33 4.29 17.58
N LEU A 330 10.82 4.37 16.33
CA LEU A 330 11.93 3.56 15.86
C LEU A 330 13.30 4.04 16.34
N GLY A 331 13.41 5.31 16.78
CA GLY A 331 14.71 5.95 17.05
C GLY A 331 15.56 6.18 15.79
N ARG A 332 15.01 5.94 14.60
CA ARG A 332 15.70 6.08 13.30
C ARG A 332 14.75 6.57 12.20
N ILE A 333 15.34 7.05 11.12
CA ILE A 333 14.56 7.47 9.95
C ILE A 333 13.85 6.23 9.34
N PRO A 334 12.51 6.28 9.13
CA PRO A 334 11.73 5.16 8.62
C PRO A 334 11.84 5.08 7.10
N VAL A 335 12.91 4.47 6.59
CA VAL A 335 13.17 4.24 5.15
C VAL A 335 13.71 2.83 4.87
N ALA A 336 13.54 1.89 5.80
CA ALA A 336 14.24 0.60 5.79
C ALA A 336 13.46 -0.54 5.12
N ASN A 337 12.18 -0.35 4.82
CA ASN A 337 11.36 -1.36 4.15
C ASN A 337 10.46 -0.71 3.09
N MET A 338 9.82 -1.54 2.28
CA MET A 338 9.00 -1.08 1.15
C MET A 338 7.86 -0.14 1.58
N PHE A 339 7.24 -0.39 2.73
CA PHE A 339 6.19 0.49 3.27
C PHE A 339 6.74 1.88 3.58
N GLU A 340 7.81 1.92 4.36
CA GLU A 340 8.52 3.12 4.79
C GLU A 340 8.99 3.95 3.59
N ALA A 341 9.54 3.27 2.58
CA ALA A 341 10.01 3.88 1.37
C ALA A 341 8.88 4.52 0.54
N ILE A 342 7.71 3.88 0.38
CA ILE A 342 6.58 4.46 -0.36
C ILE A 342 6.06 5.71 0.35
N VAL A 343 5.80 5.60 1.65
CA VAL A 343 5.19 6.67 2.45
C VAL A 343 6.13 7.89 2.48
N GLY A 344 7.41 7.67 2.81
CA GLY A 344 8.41 8.73 2.86
C GLY A 344 8.63 9.42 1.51
N SER A 345 8.78 8.64 0.44
CA SER A 345 9.05 9.18 -0.90
C SER A 345 7.83 9.88 -1.52
N ALA A 346 6.61 9.35 -1.30
CA ALA A 346 5.38 10.00 -1.72
C ALA A 346 5.25 11.38 -1.08
N TRP A 347 5.58 11.51 0.21
CA TRP A 347 5.57 12.81 0.88
C TRP A 347 6.49 13.84 0.17
N ILE A 348 7.70 13.44 -0.23
CA ILE A 348 8.62 14.29 -0.99
C ILE A 348 8.01 14.70 -2.35
N GLY A 349 7.45 13.74 -3.10
CA GLY A 349 6.81 14.03 -4.40
C GLY A 349 5.62 14.98 -4.29
N ILE A 350 4.81 14.83 -3.24
CA ILE A 350 3.67 15.70 -2.94
C ILE A 350 4.15 17.08 -2.53
N ALA A 351 5.23 17.19 -1.75
CA ALA A 351 5.83 18.45 -1.35
C ALA A 351 6.33 19.25 -2.56
N VAL A 352 6.96 18.58 -3.52
CA VAL A 352 7.35 19.19 -4.81
C VAL A 352 6.11 19.64 -5.58
N GLY A 353 5.06 18.82 -5.65
CA GLY A 353 3.78 19.20 -6.28
C GLY A 353 3.14 20.43 -5.63
N LEU A 354 3.14 20.51 -4.30
CA LEU A 354 2.67 21.66 -3.54
C LEU A 354 3.52 22.91 -3.82
N LEU A 355 4.84 22.78 -3.85
CA LEU A 355 5.75 23.91 -4.14
C LEU A 355 5.50 24.47 -5.55
N ILE A 356 5.37 23.59 -6.55
CA ILE A 356 5.05 23.96 -7.93
C ILE A 356 3.69 24.66 -7.96
N GLU A 357 2.69 24.13 -7.26
CA GLU A 357 1.36 24.74 -7.22
C GLU A 357 1.35 26.09 -6.50
N TRP A 358 2.08 26.22 -5.40
CA TRP A 358 2.19 27.47 -4.65
C TRP A 358 2.87 28.57 -5.47
N ARG A 359 3.98 28.23 -6.15
CA ARG A 359 4.79 29.17 -6.94
C ARG A 359 4.19 29.53 -8.29
N TYR A 360 3.55 28.57 -8.96
CA TYR A 360 3.11 28.72 -10.35
C TYR A 360 1.61 28.58 -10.57
N ARG A 361 0.86 28.10 -9.57
CA ARG A 361 -0.62 28.01 -9.57
C ARG A 361 -1.18 27.35 -10.83
N THR A 362 -0.53 26.27 -11.24
CA THR A 362 -0.86 25.52 -12.45
C THR A 362 -2.21 24.82 -12.37
N ARG A 363 -2.67 24.51 -11.15
CA ARG A 363 -3.81 23.66 -10.78
C ARG A 363 -3.67 22.19 -11.16
N PHE A 364 -2.85 21.87 -12.16
CA PHE A 364 -2.51 20.49 -12.53
C PHE A 364 -1.59 19.82 -11.52
N ALA A 365 -0.59 20.55 -10.99
CA ALA A 365 0.27 20.05 -9.92
C ALA A 365 -0.54 19.64 -8.67
N LEU A 366 -1.61 20.39 -8.36
CA LEU A 366 -2.52 20.06 -7.26
C LEU A 366 -3.25 18.73 -7.46
N VAL A 367 -3.74 18.46 -8.68
CA VAL A 367 -4.38 17.17 -9.02
C VAL A 367 -3.37 16.03 -8.93
N GLY A 368 -2.18 16.22 -9.51
CA GLY A 368 -1.09 15.25 -9.42
C GLY A 368 -0.73 14.93 -7.96
N ALA A 369 -0.54 15.96 -7.13
CA ALA A 369 -0.12 15.80 -5.72
C ALA A 369 -1.14 15.01 -4.90
N HIS A 370 -2.44 15.33 -5.05
CA HIS A 370 -3.51 14.57 -4.39
C HIS A 370 -3.59 13.12 -4.89
N ALA A 371 -3.48 12.89 -6.19
CA ALA A 371 -3.48 11.55 -6.76
C ALA A 371 -2.30 10.71 -6.26
N THR A 372 -1.10 11.30 -6.19
CA THR A 372 0.10 10.65 -5.64
C THR A 372 -0.10 10.27 -4.17
N GLY A 373 -0.58 11.20 -3.33
CA GLY A 373 -0.82 10.94 -1.91
C GLY A 373 -1.89 9.89 -1.65
N PHE A 374 -3.01 9.96 -2.37
CA PHE A 374 -4.08 8.97 -2.25
C PHE A 374 -3.59 7.57 -2.63
N LEU A 375 -2.99 7.43 -3.82
CA LEU A 375 -2.61 6.11 -4.31
C LEU A 375 -1.46 5.51 -3.51
N ALA A 376 -0.46 6.32 -3.12
CA ALA A 376 0.68 5.85 -2.33
C ALA A 376 0.25 5.29 -0.97
N LEU A 377 -0.65 5.99 -0.26
CA LEU A 377 -1.11 5.55 1.06
C LEU A 377 -2.05 4.33 0.98
N VAL A 378 -2.89 4.23 -0.06
CA VAL A 378 -3.71 3.03 -0.31
C VAL A 378 -2.81 1.83 -0.64
N LEU A 379 -1.84 2.02 -1.52
CA LEU A 379 -0.89 0.97 -1.90
C LEU A 379 -0.11 0.48 -0.67
N ALA A 380 0.42 1.42 0.13
CA ALA A 380 1.13 1.14 1.37
C ALA A 380 0.28 0.36 2.38
N GLY A 381 -1.00 0.72 2.53
CA GLY A 381 -1.90 0.06 3.49
C GLY A 381 -2.38 -1.33 3.08
N TYR A 382 -2.66 -1.55 1.79
CA TYR A 382 -3.39 -2.74 1.35
C TYR A 382 -2.59 -3.71 0.47
N VAL A 383 -1.52 -3.25 -0.18
CA VAL A 383 -0.75 -4.07 -1.14
C VAL A 383 0.59 -4.50 -0.55
N VAL A 384 1.22 -3.64 0.24
CA VAL A 384 2.53 -3.94 0.84
C VAL A 384 2.39 -4.94 1.98
N PRO A 385 3.18 -6.04 1.99
CA PRO A 385 3.23 -6.94 3.13
C PRO A 385 3.50 -6.19 4.43
N GLY A 386 2.71 -6.46 5.48
CA GLY A 386 2.79 -5.76 6.76
C GLY A 386 1.88 -4.52 6.88
N GLY A 387 1.44 -3.89 5.79
CA GLY A 387 0.38 -2.86 5.83
C GLY A 387 0.60 -1.76 6.88
N GLY A 388 1.84 -1.30 7.02
CA GLY A 388 2.25 -0.29 8.00
C GLY A 388 2.56 -0.81 9.40
N THR A 389 2.74 -2.10 9.63
CA THR A 389 3.40 -2.60 10.85
C THR A 389 4.82 -2.04 10.96
N ILE A 390 5.31 -1.94 12.19
CA ILE A 390 6.67 -1.46 12.46
C ILE A 390 7.58 -2.69 12.54
N THR A 391 8.49 -2.83 11.58
CA THR A 391 9.41 -3.99 11.49
C THR A 391 10.82 -3.62 11.93
N THR A 392 11.63 -4.63 12.28
CA THR A 392 13.08 -4.49 12.42
C THR A 392 13.75 -4.17 11.09
N ILE A 393 14.97 -3.63 11.17
CA ILE A 393 15.84 -3.42 10.01
C ILE A 393 16.51 -4.75 9.68
N MET A 394 16.55 -5.13 8.40
CA MET A 394 17.44 -6.22 7.98
C MET A 394 18.88 -5.69 7.98
N GLY A 395 19.80 -6.34 8.70
CA GLY A 395 21.12 -5.79 9.06
C GLY A 395 22.00 -5.27 7.92
N ILE A 396 21.74 -5.63 6.66
CA ILE A 396 22.46 -5.09 5.49
C ILE A 396 22.03 -3.65 5.11
N LEU A 397 20.91 -3.15 5.63
CA LEU A 397 20.33 -1.84 5.27
C LEU A 397 20.74 -0.68 6.21
N ASP A 398 21.66 -0.90 7.14
CA ASP A 398 22.06 0.15 8.10
C ASP A 398 23.18 1.08 7.58
N ASP A 399 23.28 1.28 6.26
CA ASP A 399 24.25 2.19 5.64
C ASP A 399 23.62 3.54 5.24
N VAL A 400 24.35 4.64 5.43
CA VAL A 400 23.87 6.00 5.13
C VAL A 400 23.77 6.22 3.62
N MET A 401 24.73 5.72 2.83
CA MET A 401 24.73 5.89 1.38
C MET A 401 23.58 5.12 0.74
N LEU A 402 23.31 3.89 1.21
CA LEU A 402 22.13 3.13 0.78
C LEU A 402 20.83 3.88 1.05
N ARG A 403 20.69 4.50 2.23
CA ARG A 403 19.49 5.27 2.60
C ARG A 403 19.30 6.49 1.71
N ILE A 404 20.37 7.26 1.46
CA ILE A 404 20.32 8.43 0.56
C ILE A 404 19.94 7.99 -0.87
N HIS A 405 20.62 6.96 -1.40
CA HIS A 405 20.33 6.40 -2.72
C HIS A 405 18.87 5.98 -2.86
N THR A 406 18.39 5.17 -1.93
CA THR A 406 17.05 4.57 -1.96
C THR A 406 15.98 5.65 -1.86
N VAL A 407 16.11 6.61 -0.94
CA VAL A 407 15.17 7.72 -0.81
C VAL A 407 15.14 8.57 -2.08
N LEU A 408 16.31 8.84 -2.69
CA LEU A 408 16.39 9.66 -3.91
C LEU A 408 15.74 8.98 -5.12
N ILE A 409 16.02 7.70 -5.34
CA ILE A 409 15.40 6.90 -6.41
C ILE A 409 13.89 6.84 -6.23
N ILE A 410 13.40 6.49 -5.04
CA ILE A 410 11.97 6.29 -4.84
C ILE A 410 11.22 7.64 -4.82
N ALA A 411 11.85 8.72 -4.36
CA ALA A 411 11.30 10.08 -4.53
C ALA A 411 11.15 10.46 -6.01
N SER A 412 12.09 10.05 -6.87
CA SER A 412 11.94 10.23 -8.33
C SER A 412 10.76 9.43 -8.89
N TYR A 413 10.47 8.24 -8.34
CA TYR A 413 9.31 7.42 -8.74
C TYR A 413 7.98 8.08 -8.37
N ALA A 414 7.90 8.71 -7.18
CA ALA A 414 6.73 9.52 -6.81
C ALA A 414 6.51 10.69 -7.77
N LEU A 415 7.58 11.34 -8.24
CA LEU A 415 7.51 12.41 -9.25
C LEU A 415 7.17 11.89 -10.65
N ILE A 416 7.62 10.69 -11.02
CA ILE A 416 7.23 10.00 -12.26
C ILE A 416 5.72 9.78 -12.28
N PHE A 417 5.17 9.26 -11.17
CA PHE A 417 3.74 9.06 -11.04
C PHE A 417 2.97 10.39 -11.11
N LEU A 418 3.41 11.41 -10.37
CA LEU A 418 2.85 12.76 -10.40
C LEU A 418 2.84 13.35 -11.83
N ALA A 419 3.94 13.22 -12.57
CA ALA A 419 4.06 13.63 -13.97
C ALA A 419 3.12 12.85 -14.88
N SER A 420 2.96 11.54 -14.66
CA SER A 420 2.09 10.68 -15.46
C SER A 420 0.60 11.06 -15.32
N VAL A 421 0.16 11.46 -14.12
CA VAL A 421 -1.22 11.95 -13.89
C VAL A 421 -1.47 13.20 -14.72
N ILE A 422 -0.52 14.14 -14.73
CA ILE A 422 -0.62 15.36 -15.53
C ILE A 422 -0.56 15.04 -17.03
N ALA A 423 0.28 14.08 -17.44
CA ALA A 423 0.36 13.62 -18.82
C ALA A 423 -0.98 13.04 -19.31
N VAL A 424 -1.66 12.23 -18.50
CA VAL A 424 -2.99 11.70 -18.83
C VAL A 424 -4.02 12.82 -18.99
N ILE A 425 -4.00 13.83 -18.11
CA ILE A 425 -4.87 15.01 -18.22
C ILE A 425 -4.58 15.78 -19.52
N TYR A 426 -3.30 15.96 -19.86
CA TYR A 426 -2.88 16.60 -21.11
C TYR A 426 -3.37 15.82 -22.34
N LEU A 427 -3.19 14.49 -22.37
CA LEU A 427 -3.65 13.65 -23.48
C LEU A 427 -5.16 13.74 -23.67
N PHE A 428 -5.93 13.68 -22.57
CA PHE A 428 -7.38 13.88 -22.60
C PHE A 428 -7.73 15.20 -23.28
N GLY A 429 -7.11 16.29 -22.82
CA GLY A 429 -7.35 17.61 -23.36
C GLY A 429 -6.93 17.79 -24.81
N TYR A 430 -5.78 17.25 -25.20
CA TYR A 430 -5.24 17.33 -26.55
C TYR A 430 -6.20 16.68 -27.55
N TYR A 431 -6.65 15.45 -27.28
CA TYR A 431 -7.59 14.75 -28.14
C TYR A 431 -8.98 15.39 -28.13
N TYR A 432 -9.47 15.86 -26.98
CA TYR A 432 -10.72 16.60 -26.90
C TYR A 432 -10.70 17.90 -27.72
N HIS A 433 -9.58 18.62 -27.73
CA HIS A 433 -9.43 19.86 -28.49
C HIS A 433 -9.33 19.58 -30.00
N LYS A 434 -8.53 18.59 -30.43
CA LYS A 434 -8.44 18.25 -31.87
C LYS A 434 -9.74 17.64 -32.41
N SER A 435 -10.44 16.81 -31.64
CA SER A 435 -11.74 16.25 -32.02
C SER A 435 -12.45 15.60 -30.82
N ALA A 436 -13.39 16.32 -30.23
CA ALA A 436 -14.20 15.82 -29.11
C ALA A 436 -14.97 14.53 -29.47
N ALA A 437 -15.46 14.42 -30.72
CA ALA A 437 -16.13 13.21 -31.21
C ALA A 437 -15.17 12.01 -31.27
N ARG A 438 -13.97 12.16 -31.86
CA ARG A 438 -12.97 11.08 -31.90
C ARG A 438 -12.42 10.73 -30.52
N SER A 439 -12.36 11.70 -29.62
CA SER A 439 -11.99 11.47 -28.21
C SER A 439 -13.08 10.69 -27.46
N ALA A 440 -14.36 11.00 -27.70
CA ALA A 440 -15.47 10.21 -27.18
C ALA A 440 -15.43 8.77 -27.73
N GLU A 441 -15.21 8.60 -29.03
CA GLU A 441 -15.01 7.28 -29.66
C GLU A 441 -13.89 6.49 -29.00
N PHE A 442 -12.75 7.12 -28.69
CA PHE A 442 -11.65 6.46 -27.98
C PHE A 442 -12.06 5.95 -26.60
N GLY A 443 -12.80 6.75 -25.83
CA GLY A 443 -13.39 6.33 -24.56
C GLY A 443 -14.35 5.15 -24.72
N VAL A 444 -15.20 5.19 -25.75
CA VAL A 444 -16.13 4.09 -26.09
C VAL A 444 -15.35 2.82 -26.45
N ILE A 445 -14.30 2.92 -27.26
CA ILE A 445 -13.44 1.77 -27.61
C ILE A 445 -12.81 1.19 -26.34
N GLY A 446 -12.26 2.03 -25.45
CA GLY A 446 -11.72 1.57 -24.16
C GLY A 446 -12.77 0.86 -23.30
N ALA A 447 -14.00 1.38 -23.27
CA ALA A 447 -15.10 0.77 -22.53
C ALA A 447 -15.52 -0.58 -23.13
N ILE A 448 -15.65 -0.66 -24.45
CA ILE A 448 -15.97 -1.89 -25.18
C ILE A 448 -14.86 -2.93 -24.97
N MET A 449 -13.59 -2.53 -25.02
CA MET A 449 -12.47 -3.43 -24.73
C MET A 449 -12.51 -3.95 -23.30
N GLY A 450 -12.89 -3.11 -22.33
CA GLY A 450 -13.12 -3.53 -20.95
C GLY A 450 -14.26 -4.56 -20.83
N ILE A 451 -15.40 -4.30 -21.49
CA ILE A 451 -16.54 -5.23 -21.51
C ILE A 451 -16.15 -6.54 -22.21
N ALA A 452 -15.45 -6.48 -23.34
CA ALA A 452 -14.96 -7.64 -24.07
C ALA A 452 -13.99 -8.46 -23.20
N LEU A 453 -13.06 -7.80 -22.51
CA LEU A 453 -12.18 -8.45 -21.54
C LEU A 453 -13.00 -9.16 -20.46
N TRP A 454 -13.99 -8.49 -19.85
CA TRP A 454 -14.87 -9.07 -18.83
C TRP A 454 -15.64 -10.30 -19.33
N LEU A 455 -16.20 -10.25 -20.54
CA LEU A 455 -16.90 -11.38 -21.15
C LEU A 455 -15.97 -12.58 -21.39
N VAL A 456 -14.73 -12.31 -21.81
CA VAL A 456 -13.73 -13.34 -22.07
C VAL A 456 -13.15 -13.92 -20.78
N VAL A 457 -13.15 -13.18 -19.66
CA VAL A 457 -12.74 -13.72 -18.35
C VAL A 457 -13.48 -15.00 -18.01
N GLY A 458 -14.80 -15.08 -18.24
CA GLY A 458 -15.58 -16.28 -17.94
C GLY A 458 -15.23 -17.50 -18.82
N PHE A 459 -14.65 -17.28 -20.00
CA PHE A 459 -14.14 -18.35 -20.86
C PHE A 459 -12.74 -18.80 -20.44
N VAL A 460 -11.88 -17.85 -20.07
CA VAL A 460 -10.49 -18.11 -19.65
C VAL A 460 -10.43 -18.73 -18.27
N PHE A 461 -11.29 -18.27 -17.37
CA PHE A 461 -11.36 -18.73 -16.00
C PHE A 461 -12.66 -19.51 -15.85
N GLN A 462 -12.55 -20.83 -15.74
CA GLN A 462 -13.70 -21.71 -15.59
C GLN A 462 -13.87 -22.09 -14.12
N PRO A 463 -15.10 -22.32 -13.64
CA PRO A 463 -15.31 -22.85 -12.29
C PRO A 463 -14.49 -24.12 -12.09
N SER A 464 -13.77 -24.17 -10.98
CA SER A 464 -13.04 -25.39 -10.61
C SER A 464 -14.04 -26.52 -10.39
N ALA A 465 -13.79 -27.68 -11.01
CA ALA A 465 -14.56 -28.89 -10.73
C ALA A 465 -14.33 -29.39 -9.28
N GLU A 466 -13.22 -28.98 -8.65
CA GLU A 466 -12.81 -29.40 -7.31
C GLU A 466 -13.22 -28.41 -6.21
N MET A 467 -13.61 -27.17 -6.56
CA MET A 467 -13.93 -26.11 -5.60
C MET A 467 -15.13 -25.25 -6.00
N ALA A 468 -16.14 -25.21 -5.14
CA ALA A 468 -17.23 -24.25 -5.25
C ALA A 468 -16.72 -22.80 -5.07
N GLY A 469 -16.94 -21.95 -6.07
CA GLY A 469 -16.63 -20.52 -6.01
C GLY A 469 -15.18 -20.12 -6.32
N ASP A 470 -14.36 -21.05 -6.81
CA ASP A 470 -13.01 -20.76 -7.30
C ASP A 470 -12.86 -21.09 -8.80
N PHE A 471 -11.90 -20.44 -9.44
CA PHE A 471 -11.79 -20.42 -10.89
C PHE A 471 -10.39 -20.82 -11.34
N VAL A 472 -10.30 -21.83 -12.20
CA VAL A 472 -9.05 -22.32 -12.78
C VAL A 472 -8.90 -21.78 -14.19
N LYS A 473 -7.67 -21.45 -14.56
CA LYS A 473 -7.35 -20.94 -15.88
C LYS A 473 -7.32 -22.08 -16.90
N ASN A 474 -8.05 -21.93 -18.00
CA ASN A 474 -8.03 -22.89 -19.09
C ASN A 474 -6.64 -22.88 -19.75
N PRO A 475 -5.87 -23.99 -19.72
CA PRO A 475 -4.49 -24.02 -20.23
C PRO A 475 -4.40 -23.70 -21.72
N LYS A 476 -5.39 -24.15 -22.51
CA LYS A 476 -5.46 -23.87 -23.95
C LYS A 476 -5.74 -22.40 -24.20
N ALA A 477 -6.57 -21.78 -23.37
CA ALA A 477 -6.82 -20.34 -23.44
C ALA A 477 -5.57 -19.54 -23.09
N THR A 478 -4.83 -19.92 -22.03
CA THR A 478 -3.55 -19.27 -21.66
C THR A 478 -2.56 -19.30 -22.82
N LEU A 479 -2.33 -20.47 -23.43
CA LEU A 479 -1.44 -20.58 -24.59
C LEU A 479 -1.93 -19.72 -25.77
N ALA A 480 -3.22 -19.76 -26.09
CA ALA A 480 -3.81 -18.98 -27.18
C ALA A 480 -3.63 -17.47 -26.97
N PHE A 481 -3.86 -16.97 -25.74
CA PHE A 481 -3.68 -15.54 -25.42
C PHE A 481 -2.22 -15.12 -25.39
N THR A 482 -1.28 -15.99 -25.01
CA THR A 482 0.16 -15.72 -25.16
C THR A 482 0.56 -15.60 -26.63
N ILE A 483 0.10 -16.52 -27.48
CA ILE A 483 0.33 -16.46 -28.93
C ILE A 483 -0.29 -15.18 -29.51
N ALA A 484 -1.53 -14.86 -29.12
CA ALA A 484 -2.21 -13.65 -29.55
C ALA A 484 -1.47 -12.38 -29.09
N ALA A 485 -0.93 -12.35 -27.87
CA ALA A 485 -0.11 -11.23 -27.40
C ALA A 485 1.14 -11.06 -28.27
N VAL A 486 1.90 -12.13 -28.53
CA VAL A 486 3.08 -12.08 -29.40
C VAL A 486 2.72 -11.64 -30.83
N ALA A 487 1.63 -12.19 -31.39
CA ALA A 487 1.12 -11.78 -32.70
C ALA A 487 0.71 -10.30 -32.72
N THR A 488 0.10 -9.79 -31.65
CA THR A 488 -0.29 -8.38 -31.53
C THR A 488 0.92 -7.46 -31.41
N VAL A 489 2.00 -7.88 -30.71
CA VAL A 489 3.29 -7.16 -30.71
C VAL A 489 3.86 -7.06 -32.12
N LEU A 490 3.88 -8.17 -32.86
CA LEU A 490 4.34 -8.20 -34.26
C LEU A 490 3.47 -7.32 -35.16
N MET A 491 2.14 -7.31 -34.98
CA MET A 491 1.28 -6.40 -35.72
C MET A 491 1.53 -4.93 -35.34
N LEU A 492 1.79 -4.63 -34.07
CA LEU A 492 2.12 -3.28 -33.63
C LEU A 492 3.42 -2.78 -34.29
N THR A 493 4.45 -3.62 -34.44
CA THR A 493 5.69 -3.21 -35.14
C THR A 493 5.46 -3.00 -36.63
N LEU A 494 4.54 -3.75 -37.25
CA LEU A 494 4.16 -3.56 -38.65
C LEU A 494 3.30 -2.31 -38.87
N VAL A 495 2.39 -2.01 -37.94
CA VAL A 495 1.43 -0.91 -38.04
C VAL A 495 1.99 0.41 -37.50
N ALA A 496 2.97 0.40 -36.59
CA ALA A 496 3.62 1.62 -36.07
C ALA A 496 4.56 2.28 -37.09
N ARG A 497 4.03 2.62 -38.28
CA ARG A 497 4.72 3.36 -39.34
C ARG A 497 4.24 4.82 -39.36
N PRO A 498 5.06 5.76 -39.86
CA PRO A 498 4.63 7.13 -40.06
C PRO A 498 3.36 7.19 -40.92
N GLY A 499 2.28 7.78 -40.38
CA GLY A 499 0.98 7.89 -41.07
C GLY A 499 -0.04 6.79 -40.77
N ALA A 500 0.30 5.81 -39.94
CA ALA A 500 -0.65 4.78 -39.53
C ALA A 500 -1.81 5.33 -38.69
N SER A 501 -2.98 4.70 -38.83
CA SER A 501 -4.20 5.09 -38.13
C SER A 501 -3.99 5.01 -36.61
N PRO A 502 -4.13 6.12 -35.87
CA PRO A 502 -4.04 6.11 -34.41
C PRO A 502 -5.05 5.16 -33.76
N ARG A 503 -6.21 4.94 -34.43
CA ARG A 503 -7.23 3.98 -34.00
C ARG A 503 -6.74 2.54 -34.08
N ALA A 504 -6.01 2.19 -35.15
CA ALA A 504 -5.46 0.86 -35.32
C ALA A 504 -4.36 0.57 -34.29
N ILE A 505 -3.46 1.54 -34.06
CA ILE A 505 -2.41 1.42 -33.05
C ILE A 505 -3.02 1.27 -31.65
N ALA A 506 -3.98 2.12 -31.29
CA ALA A 506 -4.64 2.06 -29.99
C ALA A 506 -5.44 0.76 -29.78
N GLY A 507 -6.16 0.30 -30.82
CA GLY A 507 -6.89 -0.96 -30.79
C GLY A 507 -5.95 -2.15 -30.58
N LEU A 508 -4.83 -2.19 -31.31
CA LEU A 508 -3.81 -3.23 -31.14
C LEU A 508 -3.12 -3.15 -29.78
N ALA A 509 -2.83 -1.96 -29.26
CA ALA A 509 -2.25 -1.80 -27.93
C ALA A 509 -3.22 -2.27 -26.83
N GLY A 510 -4.50 -1.91 -26.93
CA GLY A 510 -5.54 -2.39 -26.03
C GLY A 510 -5.73 -3.91 -26.11
N LEU A 511 -5.69 -4.48 -27.32
CA LEU A 511 -5.74 -5.92 -27.53
C LEU A 511 -4.52 -6.61 -26.90
N LEU A 512 -3.31 -6.07 -27.08
CA LEU A 512 -2.10 -6.60 -26.48
C LEU A 512 -2.22 -6.65 -24.95
N ILE A 513 -2.66 -5.55 -24.33
CA ILE A 513 -2.86 -5.48 -22.89
C ILE A 513 -3.88 -6.52 -22.45
N ALA A 514 -5.03 -6.62 -23.12
CA ALA A 514 -6.04 -7.62 -22.81
C ALA A 514 -5.52 -9.06 -22.94
N CYS A 515 -4.78 -9.37 -24.02
CA CYS A 515 -4.16 -10.67 -24.22
C CYS A 515 -3.14 -11.00 -23.13
N ILE A 516 -2.27 -10.06 -22.76
CA ILE A 516 -1.31 -10.25 -21.66
C ILE A 516 -2.07 -10.45 -20.35
N THR A 517 -3.04 -9.59 -20.02
CA THR A 517 -3.86 -9.73 -18.81
C THR A 517 -4.52 -11.10 -18.73
N LEU A 518 -5.07 -11.60 -19.84
CA LEU A 518 -5.67 -12.93 -19.90
C LEU A 518 -4.63 -14.06 -19.93
N ALA A 519 -3.42 -13.83 -20.41
CA ALA A 519 -2.34 -14.82 -20.42
C ALA A 519 -1.73 -15.03 -19.02
N ILE A 520 -1.41 -13.95 -18.29
CA ILE A 520 -0.66 -14.03 -17.03
C ILE A 520 -1.45 -13.62 -15.78
N GLY A 521 -2.52 -12.85 -15.92
CA GLY A 521 -3.28 -12.34 -14.77
C GLY A 521 -4.10 -13.42 -14.04
N SER A 522 -4.46 -13.14 -12.78
CA SER A 522 -5.48 -13.87 -12.03
C SER A 522 -6.89 -13.40 -12.41
N ARG A 523 -7.95 -14.17 -12.08
CA ARG A 523 -9.33 -13.78 -12.39
C ARG A 523 -9.69 -12.41 -11.80
N GLY A 524 -9.42 -12.21 -10.50
CA GLY A 524 -9.72 -10.94 -9.84
C GLY A 524 -8.95 -9.76 -10.43
N PHE A 525 -7.69 -9.97 -10.84
CA PHE A 525 -6.92 -8.95 -11.54
C PHE A 525 -7.52 -8.63 -12.92
N ALA A 526 -7.88 -9.66 -13.70
CA ALA A 526 -8.47 -9.49 -15.02
C ALA A 526 -9.85 -8.82 -14.95
N GLU A 527 -10.69 -9.18 -13.98
CA GLU A 527 -11.98 -8.52 -13.71
C GLU A 527 -11.78 -7.07 -13.25
N GLY A 528 -10.83 -6.83 -12.33
CA GLY A 528 -10.49 -5.48 -11.88
C GLY A 528 -10.03 -4.59 -13.03
N MET A 529 -9.16 -5.11 -13.90
CA MET A 529 -8.74 -4.44 -15.13
C MET A 529 -9.91 -4.18 -16.07
N ALA A 530 -10.77 -5.17 -16.29
CA ALA A 530 -11.94 -5.04 -17.15
C ALA A 530 -12.91 -3.95 -16.67
N TRP A 531 -13.20 -3.92 -15.37
CA TRP A 531 -14.02 -2.88 -14.74
C TRP A 531 -13.35 -1.51 -14.78
N THR A 532 -12.04 -1.46 -14.58
CA THR A 532 -11.27 -0.21 -14.66
C THR A 532 -11.30 0.36 -16.09
N MET A 533 -11.06 -0.47 -17.11
CA MET A 533 -11.14 -0.07 -18.52
C MET A 533 -12.56 0.37 -18.90
N THR A 534 -13.57 -0.38 -18.45
CA THR A 534 -14.99 -0.08 -18.69
C THR A 534 -15.36 1.26 -18.05
N GLY A 535 -15.06 1.44 -16.76
CA GLY A 535 -15.35 2.64 -16.01
C GLY A 535 -14.61 3.86 -16.55
N ALA A 536 -13.28 3.75 -16.74
CA ALA A 536 -12.46 4.84 -17.27
C ALA A 536 -12.88 5.23 -18.68
N GLY A 537 -13.09 4.24 -19.57
CA GLY A 537 -13.56 4.48 -20.94
C GLY A 537 -14.95 5.13 -20.99
N THR A 538 -15.87 4.67 -20.14
CA THR A 538 -17.24 5.22 -20.05
C THR A 538 -17.22 6.64 -19.52
N LEU A 539 -16.49 6.91 -18.43
CA LEU A 539 -16.33 8.26 -17.88
C LEU A 539 -15.66 9.20 -18.90
N TRP A 540 -14.67 8.70 -19.64
CA TRP A 540 -14.03 9.45 -20.73
C TRP A 540 -15.04 9.80 -21.83
N ALA A 541 -15.78 8.81 -22.34
CA ALA A 541 -16.78 9.01 -23.39
C ALA A 541 -17.87 9.98 -22.94
N LEU A 542 -18.47 9.75 -21.77
CA LEU A 542 -19.51 10.59 -21.21
C LEU A 542 -19.01 12.02 -20.99
N GLY A 543 -17.82 12.20 -20.43
CA GLY A 543 -17.23 13.52 -20.23
C GLY A 543 -17.12 14.33 -21.54
N ASN A 544 -16.66 13.68 -22.61
CA ASN A 544 -16.57 14.29 -23.94
C ASN A 544 -17.96 14.62 -24.51
N LEU A 545 -18.92 13.69 -24.44
CA LEU A 545 -20.29 13.88 -24.94
C LEU A 545 -21.05 14.98 -24.19
N THR A 546 -20.91 15.01 -22.87
CA THR A 546 -21.51 16.04 -22.01
C THR A 546 -20.91 17.40 -22.33
N GLY A 547 -19.60 17.46 -22.56
CA GLY A 547 -18.91 18.65 -23.02
C GLY A 547 -19.42 19.16 -24.37
N ILE A 548 -19.75 18.27 -25.31
CA ILE A 548 -20.39 18.63 -26.59
C ILE A 548 -21.81 19.16 -26.35
N ALA A 549 -22.62 18.47 -25.55
CA ALA A 549 -24.00 18.86 -25.26
C ALA A 549 -24.09 20.24 -24.58
N LEU A 550 -23.24 20.50 -23.59
CA LEU A 550 -23.17 21.79 -22.90
C LEU A 550 -22.78 22.94 -23.83
N ARG A 551 -21.87 22.72 -24.78
CA ARG A 551 -21.52 23.72 -25.80
C ARG A 551 -22.70 24.04 -26.70
N ASN A 552 -23.37 23.02 -27.20
CA ASN A 552 -24.53 23.19 -28.07
C ASN A 552 -25.65 23.93 -27.34
N ARG A 553 -25.89 23.61 -26.06
CA ARG A 553 -26.88 24.29 -25.23
C ARG A 553 -26.50 25.76 -24.94
N ALA A 554 -25.24 26.05 -24.61
CA ALA A 554 -24.81 27.42 -24.35
C ALA A 554 -24.88 28.30 -25.62
N ALA A 555 -24.62 27.72 -26.80
CA ALA A 555 -24.83 28.39 -28.09
C ALA A 555 -26.30 28.75 -28.35
N TRP A 556 -27.24 27.93 -27.86
CA TRP A 556 -28.69 28.16 -27.98
C TRP A 556 -29.24 29.21 -26.99
N ILE A 557 -28.70 29.26 -25.76
CA ILE A 557 -29.27 30.08 -24.67
C ILE A 557 -28.52 31.42 -24.51
N GLY A 558 -27.43 31.64 -25.26
CA GLY A 558 -26.64 32.88 -25.17
C GLY A 558 -25.89 33.08 -23.84
N GLY A 559 -25.83 32.06 -22.98
CA GLY A 559 -25.18 32.11 -21.67
C GLY A 559 -23.65 31.90 -21.73
N PRO A 560 -22.91 32.31 -20.68
CA PRO A 560 -21.46 32.10 -20.61
C PRO A 560 -21.11 30.61 -20.57
N VAL A 561 -20.25 30.19 -21.50
CA VAL A 561 -19.74 28.82 -21.59
C VAL A 561 -18.67 28.60 -20.51
N PRO A 562 -18.68 27.49 -19.73
CA PRO A 562 -17.57 27.14 -18.85
C PRO A 562 -16.24 27.12 -19.63
N ALA A 563 -15.13 27.57 -19.04
CA ALA A 563 -13.87 27.81 -19.75
C ALA A 563 -13.35 26.60 -20.58
N LEU A 564 -13.59 25.36 -20.14
CA LEU A 564 -13.26 24.13 -20.89
C LEU A 564 -14.26 23.79 -22.01
N ALA A 565 -15.52 24.20 -21.91
CA ALA A 565 -16.51 24.03 -22.96
C ALA A 565 -16.35 25.12 -24.06
N GLY A 566 -15.87 26.32 -23.73
CA GLY A 566 -15.67 27.40 -24.71
C GLY A 566 -14.45 27.23 -25.63
N ALA A 567 -13.50 26.35 -25.28
CA ALA A 567 -12.18 26.26 -25.91
C ALA A 567 -12.13 25.54 -27.27
N GLY A 568 -13.25 25.46 -28.01
CA GLY A 568 -13.28 24.82 -29.33
C GLY A 568 -14.30 25.40 -30.31
N ALA A 569 -14.75 26.65 -30.13
CA ALA A 569 -15.61 27.30 -31.09
C ALA A 569 -14.79 28.23 -32.02
N ASN A 570 -14.86 27.93 -33.32
CA ASN A 570 -14.49 28.70 -34.51
C ASN A 570 -13.93 30.12 -34.29
N GLY A 571 -12.78 30.38 -34.92
CA GLY A 571 -11.97 31.61 -34.89
C GLY A 571 -12.60 32.90 -35.44
N ARG A 572 -13.88 33.16 -35.18
CA ARG A 572 -14.55 34.42 -35.51
C ARG A 572 -15.23 35.13 -34.34
N GLN A 573 -15.34 34.53 -33.15
CA GLN A 573 -15.94 35.20 -31.99
C GLN A 573 -14.94 35.43 -30.85
N ARG A 574 -14.77 36.73 -30.54
CA ARG A 574 -14.15 37.35 -29.35
C ARG A 574 -12.67 37.73 -29.45
N ALA A 575 -12.40 38.80 -30.22
CA ALA A 575 -11.21 39.63 -30.07
C ALA A 575 -10.94 40.08 -28.60
N GLY A 576 -12.00 40.23 -27.78
CA GLY A 576 -11.89 40.60 -26.35
C GLY A 576 -11.47 39.47 -25.40
N GLY A 577 -11.84 38.21 -25.67
CA GLY A 577 -11.42 37.06 -24.85
C GLY A 577 -9.97 36.66 -25.15
N ALA A 578 -9.58 36.73 -26.42
CA ALA A 578 -8.20 36.53 -26.84
C ALA A 578 -7.23 37.57 -26.26
N ALA A 579 -7.68 38.81 -25.99
CA ALA A 579 -6.85 39.82 -25.34
C ALA A 579 -6.62 39.53 -23.85
N ALA A 580 -7.65 39.06 -23.13
CA ALA A 580 -7.53 38.63 -21.73
C ALA A 580 -6.67 37.35 -21.58
N ASP A 581 -6.85 36.37 -22.47
CA ASP A 581 -6.01 35.17 -22.52
C ASP A 581 -4.56 35.52 -22.93
N ARG A 582 -4.36 36.47 -23.84
CA ARG A 582 -3.02 37.00 -24.19
C ARG A 582 -2.37 37.80 -23.06
N ALA A 583 -3.13 38.59 -22.30
CA ALA A 583 -2.64 39.32 -21.14
C ALA A 583 -2.31 38.38 -19.97
N MET A 584 -3.13 37.34 -19.77
CA MET A 584 -2.84 36.28 -18.81
C MET A 584 -1.65 35.43 -19.25
N MET A 585 -1.50 35.14 -20.55
CA MET A 585 -0.30 34.54 -21.13
C MET A 585 0.92 35.43 -20.90
N ALA A 586 0.86 36.72 -21.22
CA ALA A 586 1.97 37.64 -21.02
C ALA A 586 2.34 37.77 -19.54
N ALA A 587 1.37 37.79 -18.62
CA ALA A 587 1.61 37.83 -17.18
C ALA A 587 2.17 36.49 -16.64
N SER A 588 1.72 35.37 -17.18
CA SER A 588 2.20 34.03 -16.83
C SER A 588 3.61 33.82 -17.41
N GLU A 589 3.84 34.14 -18.69
CA GLU A 589 5.13 34.13 -19.38
C GLU A 589 6.14 35.08 -18.73
N ALA A 590 5.73 36.28 -18.33
CA ALA A 590 6.57 37.22 -17.58
C ALA A 590 6.94 36.73 -16.17
N ALA A 591 6.10 35.87 -15.56
CA ALA A 591 6.38 35.23 -14.28
C ALA A 591 7.11 33.87 -14.42
N MET A 592 7.25 33.34 -15.66
CA MET A 592 7.80 32.03 -16.00
C MET A 592 9.24 32.17 -16.53
N HIS A 593 10.24 31.99 -15.66
CA HIS A 593 11.61 31.75 -16.13
C HIS A 593 11.67 30.40 -16.88
N LYS A 594 12.41 30.37 -18.00
CA LYS A 594 12.65 29.15 -18.78
C LYS A 594 13.27 28.08 -17.87
N PRO A 595 12.73 26.84 -17.81
CA PRO A 595 13.36 25.77 -17.05
C PRO A 595 14.79 25.51 -17.55
N LEU A 596 15.75 25.31 -16.63
CA LEU A 596 17.19 25.25 -16.90
C LEU A 596 17.61 24.26 -17.99
N LEU A 597 16.90 23.13 -18.12
CA LEU A 597 17.19 22.06 -19.09
C LEU A 597 16.21 22.03 -20.28
N ALA A 598 15.23 22.92 -20.32
CA ALA A 598 14.25 23.01 -21.40
C ALA A 598 14.64 24.13 -22.38
N GLY A 599 15.54 23.81 -23.31
CA GLY A 599 15.80 24.67 -24.48
C GLY A 599 14.61 24.78 -25.46
N ALA A 600 13.44 24.22 -25.12
CA ALA A 600 12.20 24.39 -25.86
C ALA A 600 11.10 24.93 -24.92
N LEU A 601 10.55 26.10 -25.26
CA LEU A 601 9.36 26.66 -24.63
C LEU A 601 8.18 25.65 -24.61
N PRO A 602 7.21 25.80 -23.69
CA PRO A 602 5.94 25.07 -23.78
C PRO A 602 5.32 25.24 -25.18
N GLY A 603 4.64 24.19 -25.65
CA GLY A 603 4.07 23.95 -26.98
C GLY A 603 4.19 25.01 -28.10
N ASP A 604 4.54 24.53 -29.30
CA ASP A 604 4.28 25.10 -30.64
C ASP A 604 3.84 26.57 -30.67
N ARG A 605 4.83 27.47 -30.80
CA ARG A 605 4.63 28.93 -30.73
C ARG A 605 3.53 29.42 -31.67
N ALA A 606 2.75 30.36 -31.12
CA ALA A 606 1.85 31.34 -31.74
C ALA A 606 1.58 31.20 -33.26
N GLY A 607 0.39 30.69 -33.56
CA GLY A 607 -0.23 30.67 -34.89
C GLY A 607 -1.69 30.20 -34.79
N ALA A 608 -2.45 30.21 -35.88
CA ALA A 608 -3.85 29.77 -35.91
C ALA A 608 -4.06 28.28 -35.52
N ALA A 609 -2.97 27.51 -35.36
CA ALA A 609 -2.94 26.09 -35.00
C ALA A 609 -2.47 25.82 -33.55
N ALA A 610 -2.26 26.86 -32.72
CA ALA A 610 -1.75 26.70 -31.35
C ALA A 610 -2.79 26.06 -30.41
N LEU A 611 -2.33 25.20 -29.50
CA LEU A 611 -3.17 24.56 -28.48
C LEU A 611 -3.74 25.59 -27.49
N PRO A 612 -4.89 25.33 -26.85
CA PRO A 612 -5.47 26.23 -25.86
C PRO A 612 -4.55 26.41 -24.64
N PHE A 613 -4.64 27.58 -24.01
CA PHE A 613 -3.78 28.00 -22.90
C PHE A 613 -3.64 26.96 -21.77
N TRP A 614 -4.74 26.33 -21.36
CA TRP A 614 -4.72 25.36 -20.27
C TRP A 614 -3.93 24.09 -20.62
N LEU A 615 -3.86 23.68 -21.89
CA LEU A 615 -3.02 22.57 -22.34
C LEU A 615 -1.55 22.95 -22.32
N GLN A 616 -1.23 24.18 -22.71
CA GLN A 616 0.13 24.70 -22.60
C GLN A 616 0.58 24.77 -21.12
N GLN A 617 -0.34 25.14 -20.22
CA GLN A 617 -0.09 25.17 -18.78
C GLN A 617 0.14 23.76 -18.19
N ALA A 618 -0.65 22.77 -18.62
CA ALA A 618 -0.47 21.37 -18.22
C ALA A 618 0.87 20.81 -18.72
N ASP A 619 1.20 21.04 -20.00
CA ASP A 619 2.47 20.68 -20.63
C ASP A 619 3.68 21.29 -19.92
N TRP A 620 3.57 22.58 -19.55
CA TRP A 620 4.64 23.27 -18.83
C TRP A 620 4.84 22.73 -17.41
N CYS A 621 3.74 22.53 -16.68
CA CYS A 621 3.77 21.90 -15.35
C CYS A 621 4.42 20.51 -15.43
N HIS A 622 4.04 19.73 -16.44
CA HIS A 622 4.58 18.41 -16.70
C HIS A 622 6.10 18.46 -16.93
N LEU A 623 6.59 19.37 -17.78
CA LEU A 623 8.02 19.54 -18.05
C LEU A 623 8.86 19.90 -16.82
N ILE A 624 8.35 20.74 -15.92
CA ILE A 624 9.08 21.07 -14.68
C ILE A 624 9.37 19.80 -13.89
N ILE A 625 8.34 18.97 -13.70
CA ILE A 625 8.45 17.74 -12.95
C ILE A 625 9.37 16.76 -13.67
N LEU A 626 9.26 16.63 -14.99
CA LEU A 626 10.10 15.73 -15.78
C LEU A 626 11.60 16.06 -15.70
N ASN A 627 11.96 17.34 -15.65
CA ASN A 627 13.35 17.74 -15.44
C ASN A 627 13.87 17.30 -14.07
N MET A 628 13.05 17.42 -13.03
CA MET A 628 13.41 16.96 -11.68
C MET A 628 13.54 15.43 -11.66
N VAL A 629 12.60 14.71 -12.28
CA VAL A 629 12.66 13.25 -12.45
C VAL A 629 13.97 12.83 -13.10
N PHE A 630 14.34 13.45 -14.22
CA PHE A 630 15.54 13.10 -14.96
C PHE A 630 16.81 13.24 -14.11
N VAL A 631 16.95 14.37 -13.39
CA VAL A 631 18.11 14.63 -12.53
C VAL A 631 18.13 13.70 -11.32
N MET A 632 17.01 13.58 -10.59
CA MET A 632 16.95 12.76 -9.38
C MET A 632 17.15 11.28 -9.68
N LEU A 633 16.56 10.77 -10.76
CA LEU A 633 16.71 9.38 -11.19
C LEU A 633 18.16 9.10 -11.63
N PHE A 634 18.80 10.03 -12.35
CA PHE A 634 20.21 9.91 -12.73
C PHE A 634 21.12 9.86 -11.50
N VAL A 635 21.03 10.88 -10.63
CA VAL A 635 21.86 10.98 -9.42
C VAL A 635 21.62 9.79 -8.50
N GLY A 636 20.36 9.39 -8.33
CA GLY A 636 20.01 8.18 -7.60
C GLY A 636 20.71 6.95 -8.18
N THR A 637 20.64 6.75 -9.50
CA THR A 637 21.26 5.58 -10.15
C THR A 637 22.77 5.56 -9.97
N ILE A 638 23.44 6.71 -10.08
CA ILE A 638 24.88 6.83 -9.84
C ILE A 638 25.24 6.57 -8.38
N LEU A 639 24.50 7.14 -7.42
CA LEU A 639 24.72 6.87 -5.99
C LEU A 639 24.53 5.38 -5.65
N GLY A 640 23.60 4.71 -6.33
CA GLY A 640 23.41 3.26 -6.20
C GLY A 640 24.62 2.48 -6.70
N ALA A 641 25.15 2.86 -7.86
CA ALA A 641 26.36 2.26 -8.41
C ALA A 641 27.59 2.47 -7.51
N VAL A 642 27.74 3.66 -6.92
CA VAL A 642 28.82 3.95 -5.95
C VAL A 642 28.67 3.08 -4.70
N TRP A 643 27.46 2.96 -4.17
CA TRP A 643 27.20 2.10 -3.00
C TRP A 643 27.43 0.61 -3.31
N ALA A 644 27.02 0.15 -4.49
CA ALA A 644 27.23 -1.23 -4.94
C ALA A 644 28.72 -1.54 -5.09
N ASP A 645 29.53 -0.60 -5.58
CA ASP A 645 30.99 -0.78 -5.65
C ASP A 645 31.60 -0.94 -4.26
N TYR A 646 31.19 -0.09 -3.31
CA TYR A 646 31.64 -0.16 -1.93
C TYR A 646 31.20 -1.46 -1.22
N SER A 647 29.99 -1.94 -1.47
CA SER A 647 29.39 -3.05 -0.73
C SER A 647 29.63 -4.42 -1.35
N TRP A 648 29.66 -4.49 -2.68
CA TRP A 648 29.75 -5.74 -3.46
C TRP A 648 31.02 -5.83 -4.31
N GLY A 649 31.89 -4.82 -4.28
CA GLY A 649 33.14 -4.78 -5.03
C GLY A 649 32.97 -4.56 -6.54
N ARG A 650 31.78 -4.13 -6.98
CA ARG A 650 31.50 -3.75 -8.37
C ARG A 650 30.38 -2.71 -8.46
N PRO A 651 30.46 -1.74 -9.38
CA PRO A 651 29.47 -0.67 -9.47
C PRO A 651 28.15 -1.09 -10.14
N TRP A 652 28.11 -2.25 -10.81
CA TRP A 652 26.92 -2.72 -11.52
C TRP A 652 26.89 -4.24 -11.62
N GLY A 653 25.73 -4.83 -11.36
CA GLY A 653 25.51 -6.27 -11.30
C GLY A 653 24.59 -6.85 -12.39
N TRP A 654 23.92 -6.00 -13.18
CA TRP A 654 22.85 -6.39 -14.12
C TRP A 654 21.66 -7.07 -13.44
N ASP A 655 21.46 -6.80 -12.15
CA ASP A 655 20.26 -7.24 -11.44
C ASP A 655 19.01 -6.59 -12.07
N PRO A 656 17.85 -7.28 -12.10
CA PRO A 656 16.62 -6.73 -12.65
C PRO A 656 16.31 -5.30 -12.16
N LYS A 657 16.47 -4.98 -10.87
CA LYS A 657 16.15 -3.64 -10.36
C LYS A 657 17.07 -2.57 -10.94
N GLU A 658 18.36 -2.88 -11.10
CA GLU A 658 19.36 -2.00 -11.73
C GLU A 658 19.00 -1.74 -13.21
N VAL A 659 18.72 -2.81 -13.95
CA VAL A 659 18.38 -2.75 -15.39
C VAL A 659 17.11 -1.94 -15.60
N PHE A 660 16.07 -2.17 -14.79
CA PHE A 660 14.82 -1.44 -14.94
C PHE A 660 14.90 0.03 -14.47
N ALA A 661 15.73 0.35 -13.48
CA ALA A 661 16.03 1.73 -13.12
C ALA A 661 16.72 2.46 -14.29
N LEU A 662 17.72 1.83 -14.92
CA LEU A 662 18.40 2.36 -16.11
C LEU A 662 17.44 2.53 -17.30
N ASN A 663 16.62 1.51 -17.60
CA ASN A 663 15.63 1.57 -18.68
C ASN A 663 14.64 2.73 -18.47
N THR A 664 14.19 2.92 -17.23
CA THR A 664 13.32 4.05 -16.87
C THR A 664 14.03 5.37 -17.18
N TRP A 665 15.30 5.51 -16.77
CA TRP A 665 16.07 6.73 -17.05
C TRP A 665 16.27 6.97 -18.55
N ILE A 666 16.57 5.92 -19.34
CA ILE A 666 16.69 6.01 -20.81
C ILE A 666 15.39 6.50 -21.44
N ILE A 667 14.22 6.02 -20.99
CA ILE A 667 12.92 6.50 -21.48
C ILE A 667 12.77 8.01 -21.23
N TYR A 668 13.16 8.50 -20.05
CA TYR A 668 13.12 9.94 -19.73
C TYR A 668 14.17 10.75 -20.54
N ALA A 669 15.33 10.17 -20.84
CA ALA A 669 16.32 10.79 -21.71
C ALA A 669 15.80 10.92 -23.15
N ILE A 670 15.19 9.86 -23.69
CA ILE A 670 14.52 9.86 -25.00
C ILE A 670 13.38 10.88 -25.00
N LEU A 671 12.60 10.96 -23.93
CA LEU A 671 11.52 11.93 -23.78
C LEU A 671 12.03 13.38 -23.87
N ILE A 672 13.12 13.71 -23.17
CA ILE A 672 13.74 15.04 -23.25
C ILE A 672 14.30 15.27 -24.66
N HIS A 673 14.93 14.29 -25.29
CA HIS A 673 15.43 14.42 -26.66
C HIS A 673 14.31 14.65 -27.69
N MET A 674 13.23 13.85 -27.63
CA MET A 674 12.05 13.96 -28.51
C MET A 674 11.38 15.33 -28.40
N ARG A 675 11.49 15.99 -27.23
CA ARG A 675 11.00 17.36 -27.03
C ARG A 675 11.68 18.39 -27.95
N PHE A 676 12.92 18.16 -28.34
CA PHE A 676 13.66 19.05 -29.24
C PHE A 676 13.39 18.77 -30.73
N VAL A 677 13.13 17.51 -31.07
CA VAL A 677 13.06 17.05 -32.48
C VAL A 677 11.65 17.09 -33.05
N THR A 678 10.62 16.84 -32.23
CA THR A 678 9.25 16.66 -32.71
C THR A 678 8.49 17.98 -32.91
N LYS A 679 7.51 17.96 -33.83
CA LYS A 679 6.56 19.06 -34.03
C LYS A 679 5.51 19.08 -32.93
N ASP A 680 4.71 18.02 -32.75
CA ASP A 680 3.73 17.92 -31.64
C ASP A 680 4.40 17.61 -30.29
N LYS A 681 5.17 18.57 -29.75
CA LYS A 681 6.07 18.37 -28.61
C LYS A 681 5.38 17.77 -27.38
N GLY A 682 4.29 18.39 -26.94
CA GLY A 682 3.53 18.00 -25.74
C GLY A 682 2.90 16.62 -25.84
N LEU A 683 2.45 16.22 -27.04
CA LEU A 683 1.85 14.91 -27.28
C LEU A 683 2.86 13.78 -27.03
N TRP A 684 4.04 13.88 -27.64
CA TRP A 684 5.10 12.87 -27.47
C TRP A 684 5.63 12.83 -26.05
N THR A 685 5.80 13.98 -25.41
CA THR A 685 6.23 14.04 -24.00
C THR A 685 5.22 13.38 -23.07
N ALA A 686 3.93 13.59 -23.29
CA ALA A 686 2.89 12.98 -22.48
C ALA A 686 2.85 11.44 -22.64
N TRP A 687 2.87 10.92 -23.87
CA TRP A 687 2.88 9.47 -24.11
C TRP A 687 4.13 8.78 -23.54
N LEU A 688 5.32 9.36 -23.74
CA LEU A 688 6.56 8.81 -23.20
C LEU A 688 6.59 8.87 -21.66
N SER A 689 5.96 9.89 -21.04
CA SER A 689 5.84 9.95 -19.59
C SER A 689 4.94 8.86 -19.02
N VAL A 690 3.85 8.50 -19.74
CA VAL A 690 3.00 7.37 -19.37
C VAL A 690 3.77 6.06 -19.51
N ALA A 691 4.51 5.88 -20.62
CA ALA A 691 5.35 4.71 -20.84
C ALA A 691 6.43 4.56 -19.75
N GLY A 692 7.09 5.66 -19.37
CA GLY A 692 8.07 5.68 -18.27
C GLY A 692 7.46 5.30 -16.93
N CYS A 693 6.24 5.79 -16.63
CA CYS A 693 5.52 5.40 -15.43
C CYS A 693 5.12 3.91 -15.43
N LEU A 694 4.72 3.36 -16.57
CA LEU A 694 4.43 1.92 -16.69
C LEU A 694 5.68 1.07 -16.51
N MET A 695 6.83 1.51 -17.05
CA MET A 695 8.11 0.83 -16.86
C MET A 695 8.54 0.84 -15.38
N MET A 696 8.41 1.99 -14.73
CA MET A 696 8.65 2.14 -13.29
C MET A 696 7.70 1.26 -12.47
N ALA A 697 6.41 1.22 -12.80
CA ALA A 697 5.44 0.37 -12.11
C ALA A 697 5.71 -1.12 -12.32
N PHE A 698 6.20 -1.52 -13.50
CA PHE A 698 6.65 -2.88 -13.76
C PHE A 698 7.85 -3.23 -12.88
N ASN A 699 8.87 -2.37 -12.82
CA ASN A 699 10.01 -2.57 -11.93
C ASN A 699 9.53 -2.77 -10.48
N TRP A 700 8.70 -1.84 -10.01
CA TRP A 700 8.34 -1.79 -8.61
C TRP A 700 7.33 -2.87 -8.19
N CYS A 701 6.36 -3.24 -9.03
CA CYS A 701 5.37 -4.27 -8.71
C CYS A 701 5.85 -5.68 -9.12
N PHE A 702 6.29 -5.84 -10.36
CA PHE A 702 6.56 -7.17 -10.90
C PHE A 702 7.89 -7.71 -10.38
N VAL A 703 8.97 -6.91 -10.42
CA VAL A 703 10.29 -7.38 -9.98
C VAL A 703 10.28 -7.66 -8.48
N ASN A 704 9.70 -6.77 -7.65
CA ASN A 704 9.67 -6.97 -6.20
C ASN A 704 8.84 -8.16 -5.74
N PHE A 705 7.73 -8.49 -6.43
CA PHE A 705 6.85 -9.58 -5.99
C PHE A 705 7.11 -10.92 -6.67
N TYR A 706 7.70 -10.94 -7.87
CA TYR A 706 7.81 -12.16 -8.68
C TYR A 706 9.23 -12.55 -9.09
N ILE A 707 10.23 -11.66 -8.97
CA ILE A 707 11.61 -11.97 -9.34
C ILE A 707 12.51 -11.91 -8.08
N VAL A 708 13.20 -13.01 -7.81
CA VAL A 708 14.19 -13.08 -6.73
C VAL A 708 15.53 -12.60 -7.25
N GLY A 709 16.15 -11.63 -6.56
CA GLY A 709 17.42 -11.02 -6.91
C GLY A 709 18.17 -10.54 -5.67
N LEU A 710 19.38 -9.99 -5.86
CA LEU A 710 20.22 -9.52 -4.74
C LEU A 710 19.54 -8.40 -3.95
N HIS A 711 18.59 -7.68 -4.57
CA HIS A 711 17.82 -6.62 -3.95
C HIS A 711 16.48 -7.06 -3.34
N SER A 712 16.18 -8.35 -3.22
CA SER A 712 14.86 -8.84 -2.72
C SER A 712 14.53 -8.45 -1.27
N TYR A 713 15.44 -7.76 -0.58
CA TYR A 713 15.23 -7.20 0.76
C TYR A 713 14.54 -5.82 0.79
N ALA A 714 14.50 -5.09 -0.34
CA ALA A 714 14.02 -3.71 -0.44
C ALA A 714 12.66 -3.58 -1.13
#